data_AF-A0A3S9I0N9-F1
#
_entry.id   AF-A0A3S9I0N9-F1
#
_cell.length_a   1.000
_cell.length_b   1.000
_cell.length_c   1.000
_cell.angle_alpha   90.00
_cell.angle_beta   90.00
_cell.angle_gamma   90.00
#
_symmetry.space_group_name_H-M   'P 1'
#
loop_
_entity.id
_entity.type
_entity.pdbx_description
1 polymer ?
#
loop_
_entity_poly.entity_id
_entity_poly.type
_entity_poly.pdbx_seq_one_letter_code
_entity_poly.pdbx_strand_id
1 'polypeptide(L)'
;MDLLTPASLDLRENYVHQLQQTINAYLPTHEFVGEALQNALDAVREAGGGHHEISIDLDFASQEVRIRDDGPGFPNDPRLLFLGGGRKVGRGLAGLVGVGLKVLLFSTEHFQLRAKNESGSLKFAVQDAYLFSAESAAIDLDLDESRLFKADPDPISGGTELFYGFPKLENGKSVQVQYLRDVRADCLKRESLEHAFGETLRNACDQGTFPNRFAALIAVHLLRYTYLGLTVVPEELADTTVSITMKGFDSEENVGELSQLADGQKECTFQLTPHYFNVDEAVSWGPRNRRRPVLTDRELANGGRGLVRTDLGFNRTTYSSPDEYELLLTNARGEISGDVQVYRARLWHRVKGINLTIGRIKEFESYLPGGAAHTFSANGVVTKHDVEFNRGQNQQYVRCFDINVDVEAELNYGKTQFTDMHLVGLLRRFLNDAYATTIQYAAANFVGKLRSVSEPTEDAFLTRPDLVSGLTQKKIPRDENDVIALTFELAGRGHFQDYRWYGLSSKDTYDARAVIRRSSDSESVLTDAPHEGALRVVEFKLRAGSIARDFNREEKDPRRLDLIIAYELGESALPDQYQILSLENSTVGNNPGRVFPHVTHVIYDALSGVEVQVLLLRPMIASIFAPPEPGVLPAEVQDE
;
A
#
# COMPACT_ATOMS: atom_id res chain seq x y z
N MET A 1 14.56 33.87 6.96
CA MET A 1 15.42 32.90 6.25
C MET A 1 14.79 32.78 4.89
N ASP A 2 15.40 33.37 3.88
CA ASP A 2 14.84 33.36 2.54
C ASP A 2 15.08 31.97 1.94
N LEU A 3 14.02 31.17 1.81
CA LEU A 3 14.10 29.87 1.14
C LEU A 3 14.27 30.05 -0.39
N LEU A 4 14.05 31.27 -0.89
CA LEU A 4 14.23 31.65 -2.29
C LEU A 4 15.70 31.96 -2.60
N THR A 5 16.46 32.43 -1.61
CA THR A 5 17.92 32.64 -1.70
C THR A 5 18.61 32.20 -0.40
N PRO A 6 18.88 30.90 -0.20
CA PRO A 6 19.56 30.43 0.99
C PRO A 6 20.92 31.13 1.15
N ALA A 7 21.17 31.72 2.32
CA ALA A 7 22.38 32.52 2.58
C ALA A 7 23.68 31.70 2.52
N SER A 8 23.60 30.37 2.51
CA SER A 8 24.71 29.44 2.34
C SER A 8 24.35 28.31 1.37
N LEU A 9 25.36 27.80 0.66
CA LEU A 9 25.26 26.63 -0.23
C LEU A 9 24.68 25.41 0.49
N ASP A 10 25.12 25.14 1.72
CA ASP A 10 24.64 24.01 2.54
C ASP A 10 23.12 24.02 2.77
N LEU A 11 22.51 25.20 2.93
CA LEU A 11 21.05 25.30 3.11
C LEU A 11 20.30 25.01 1.81
N ARG A 12 20.88 25.35 0.66
CA ARG A 12 20.31 25.03 -0.66
C ARG A 12 20.36 23.53 -0.93
N GLU A 13 21.48 22.88 -0.66
CA GLU A 13 21.63 21.43 -0.83
C GLU A 13 20.64 20.66 0.05
N ASN A 14 20.51 21.06 1.32
CA ASN A 14 19.53 20.47 2.24
C ASN A 14 18.08 20.65 1.74
N TYR A 15 17.74 21.83 1.20
CA TYR A 15 16.42 22.09 0.64
C TYR A 15 16.13 21.19 -0.57
N VAL A 16 17.08 21.10 -1.51
CA VAL A 16 16.96 20.23 -2.69
C VAL A 16 16.79 18.77 -2.29
N HIS A 17 17.60 18.30 -1.34
CA HIS A 17 17.51 16.94 -0.82
C HIS A 17 16.15 16.66 -0.16
N GLN A 18 15.64 17.56 0.68
CA GLN A 18 14.30 17.43 1.29
C GLN A 18 13.20 17.41 0.23
N LEU A 19 13.30 18.25 -0.80
CA LEU A 19 12.36 18.30 -1.90
C LEU A 19 12.37 16.99 -2.69
N GLN A 20 13.54 16.46 -3.04
CA GLN A 20 13.68 15.17 -3.72
C GLN A 20 13.10 14.03 -2.90
N GLN A 21 13.40 13.97 -1.60
CA GLN A 21 12.79 12.98 -0.70
C GLN A 21 11.27 13.10 -0.67
N THR A 22 10.75 14.32 -0.71
CA THR A 22 9.31 14.57 -0.75
C THR A 22 8.72 14.08 -2.08
N ILE A 23 9.30 14.46 -3.24
CA ILE A 23 8.85 14.01 -4.57
C ILE A 23 8.90 12.48 -4.66
N ASN A 24 9.99 11.85 -4.27
CA ASN A 24 10.15 10.39 -4.33
C ASN A 24 9.16 9.63 -3.41
N ALA A 25 8.62 10.28 -2.39
CA ALA A 25 7.61 9.69 -1.50
C ALA A 25 6.18 9.84 -2.03
N TYR A 26 5.98 10.65 -3.06
CA TYR A 26 4.67 10.87 -3.65
C TYR A 26 4.31 9.79 -4.66
N LEU A 27 3.01 9.56 -4.79
CA LEU A 27 2.51 8.63 -5.78
C LEU A 27 2.26 9.37 -7.10
N PRO A 28 2.55 8.72 -8.24
CA PRO A 28 2.28 9.27 -9.56
C PRO A 28 0.82 9.70 -9.75
N THR A 29 -0.15 8.99 -9.17
CA THR A 29 -1.56 9.40 -9.14
C THR A 29 -1.80 10.75 -8.48
N HIS A 30 -1.10 11.02 -7.37
CA HIS A 30 -1.23 12.28 -6.64
C HIS A 30 -0.52 13.42 -7.40
N GLU A 31 0.61 13.14 -8.04
CA GLU A 31 1.33 14.11 -8.86
C GLU A 31 0.56 14.47 -10.13
N PHE A 32 0.06 13.48 -10.87
CA PHE A 32 -0.54 13.71 -12.18
C PHE A 32 -1.82 14.55 -12.11
N VAL A 33 -2.74 14.20 -11.20
CA VAL A 33 -4.05 14.87 -11.08
C VAL A 33 -4.47 15.11 -9.64
N GLY A 34 -4.05 14.26 -8.69
CA GLY A 34 -4.61 14.24 -7.34
C GLY A 34 -4.41 15.53 -6.54
N GLU A 35 -3.20 16.10 -6.52
CA GLU A 35 -2.90 17.30 -5.71
C GLU A 35 -3.60 18.56 -6.24
N ALA A 36 -3.62 18.75 -7.55
CA ALA A 36 -4.33 19.87 -8.17
C ALA A 36 -5.85 19.73 -7.96
N LEU A 37 -6.41 18.52 -8.14
CA LEU A 37 -7.83 18.23 -7.89
C LEU A 37 -8.21 18.45 -6.43
N GLN A 38 -7.37 18.01 -5.49
CA GLN A 38 -7.62 18.22 -4.08
C GLN A 38 -7.64 19.71 -3.74
N ASN A 39 -6.68 20.50 -4.23
CA ASN A 39 -6.66 21.93 -3.97
C ASN A 39 -7.90 22.64 -4.55
N ALA A 40 -8.38 22.20 -5.71
CA ALA A 40 -9.65 22.66 -6.28
C ALA A 40 -10.85 22.31 -5.37
N LEU A 41 -10.93 21.07 -4.89
CA LEU A 41 -11.99 20.64 -3.95
C LEU A 41 -11.94 21.42 -2.63
N ASP A 42 -10.75 21.64 -2.07
CA ASP A 42 -10.58 22.43 -0.84
C ASP A 42 -10.95 23.91 -1.06
N ALA A 43 -10.64 24.48 -2.24
CA ALA A 43 -11.03 25.84 -2.59
C ALA A 43 -12.55 25.97 -2.70
N VAL A 44 -13.22 25.02 -3.35
CA VAL A 44 -14.68 24.95 -3.39
C VAL A 44 -15.28 24.84 -1.99
N ARG A 45 -14.73 23.97 -1.13
CA ARG A 45 -15.18 23.85 0.27
C ARG A 45 -15.02 25.16 1.05
N GLU A 46 -13.95 25.92 0.79
CA GLU A 46 -13.72 27.22 1.43
C GLU A 46 -14.69 28.30 0.91
N ALA A 47 -15.18 28.19 -0.33
CA ALA A 47 -16.23 29.07 -0.84
C ALA A 47 -17.56 28.89 -0.09
N GLY A 48 -17.78 27.72 0.53
CA GLY A 48 -18.99 27.33 1.22
C GLY A 48 -19.91 26.49 0.34
N GLY A 49 -21.16 26.27 0.77
CA GLY A 49 -22.15 25.55 -0.04
C GLY A 49 -22.57 26.36 -1.28
N GLY A 50 -23.15 25.67 -2.26
CA GLY A 50 -23.59 26.25 -3.53
C GLY A 50 -23.21 25.36 -4.71
N HIS A 51 -23.65 25.75 -5.91
CA HIS A 51 -23.24 25.07 -7.13
C HIS A 51 -21.86 25.53 -7.55
N HIS A 52 -20.94 24.57 -7.66
CA HIS A 52 -19.54 24.80 -8.02
C HIS A 52 -19.12 23.92 -9.19
N GLU A 53 -18.25 24.44 -10.04
CA GLU A 53 -17.69 23.74 -11.18
C GLU A 53 -16.17 23.61 -11.08
N ILE A 54 -15.69 22.37 -11.22
CA ILE A 54 -14.27 22.08 -11.43
C ILE A 54 -14.15 21.51 -12.85
N SER A 55 -13.21 22.03 -13.64
CA SER A 55 -12.87 21.51 -14.97
C SER A 55 -11.48 20.90 -14.96
N ILE A 56 -11.32 19.74 -15.59
CA ILE A 56 -10.07 19.00 -15.72
C ILE A 56 -9.86 18.68 -17.20
N ASP A 57 -8.78 19.18 -17.81
CA ASP A 57 -8.35 18.78 -19.14
C ASP A 57 -7.10 17.89 -19.02
N LEU A 58 -7.17 16.66 -19.54
CA LEU A 58 -6.05 15.71 -19.59
C LEU A 58 -5.63 15.48 -21.04
N ASP A 59 -4.48 15.99 -21.46
CA ASP A 59 -3.91 15.71 -22.78
C ASP A 59 -2.80 14.67 -22.66
N PHE A 60 -3.13 13.44 -23.05
CA PHE A 60 -2.22 12.31 -22.95
C PHE A 60 -1.11 12.33 -24.02
N ALA A 61 -1.23 13.12 -25.09
CA ALA A 61 -0.22 13.22 -26.15
C ALA A 61 0.86 14.26 -25.82
N SER A 62 0.44 15.40 -25.25
CA SER A 62 1.35 16.44 -24.78
C SER A 62 1.84 16.22 -23.33
N GLN A 63 1.25 15.27 -22.60
CA GLN A 63 1.50 15.05 -21.16
C GLN A 63 1.10 16.25 -20.30
N GLU A 64 0.06 16.96 -20.72
CA GLU A 64 -0.41 18.20 -20.11
C GLU A 64 -1.69 17.96 -19.32
N VAL A 65 -1.82 18.71 -18.22
CA VAL A 65 -2.99 18.72 -17.37
C VAL A 65 -3.38 20.17 -17.09
N ARG A 66 -4.67 20.46 -17.19
CA ARG A 66 -5.26 21.71 -16.75
C ARG A 66 -6.35 21.41 -15.72
N ILE A 67 -6.31 22.06 -14.56
CA ILE A 67 -7.39 21.99 -13.57
C ILE A 67 -7.81 23.41 -13.23
N ARG A 68 -9.11 23.67 -13.27
CA ARG A 68 -9.67 24.96 -12.91
C ARG A 68 -10.88 24.79 -11.99
N ASP A 69 -10.91 25.56 -10.92
CA ASP A 69 -12.06 25.72 -10.01
C ASP A 69 -12.66 27.12 -10.12
N ASP A 70 -13.88 27.28 -9.58
CA ASP A 70 -14.58 28.55 -9.43
C ASP A 70 -14.60 29.05 -7.97
N GLY A 71 -13.70 28.55 -7.12
CA GLY A 71 -13.61 28.90 -5.71
C GLY A 71 -13.09 30.33 -5.46
N PRO A 72 -12.60 30.64 -4.24
CA PRO A 72 -12.17 32.00 -3.87
C PRO A 72 -10.87 32.45 -4.58
N GLY A 73 -10.19 31.55 -5.29
CA GLY A 73 -8.94 31.80 -5.98
C GLY A 73 -7.70 31.68 -5.09
N PHE A 74 -6.54 31.53 -5.72
CA PHE A 74 -5.26 31.41 -5.02
C PHE A 74 -4.85 32.73 -4.36
N PRO A 75 -4.38 32.74 -3.10
CA PRO A 75 -3.92 33.96 -2.45
C PRO A 75 -2.70 34.58 -3.13
N ASN A 76 -2.60 35.91 -3.14
CA ASN A 76 -1.41 36.62 -3.60
C ASN A 76 -0.28 36.55 -2.55
N ASP A 77 0.25 35.34 -2.33
CA ASP A 77 1.26 35.03 -1.30
C ASP A 77 2.28 34.01 -1.84
N PRO A 78 3.43 34.45 -2.39
CA PRO A 78 4.35 33.58 -3.13
C PRO A 78 4.96 32.50 -2.25
N ARG A 79 5.01 32.72 -0.93
CA ARG A 79 5.49 31.74 0.05
C ARG A 79 4.72 30.41 -0.03
N LEU A 80 3.47 30.43 -0.50
CA LEU A 80 2.66 29.23 -0.72
C LEU A 80 3.16 28.32 -1.85
N LEU A 81 4.15 28.74 -2.64
CA LEU A 81 4.79 27.94 -3.68
C LEU A 81 6.11 27.28 -3.24
N PHE A 82 6.53 27.46 -1.97
CA PHE A 82 7.81 26.94 -1.45
C PHE A 82 7.63 26.07 -0.20
N LEU A 83 8.59 25.18 0.09
CA LEU A 83 8.50 24.29 1.26
C LEU A 83 8.33 25.10 2.55
N GLY A 84 7.48 24.62 3.47
CA GLY A 84 7.13 25.32 4.71
C GLY A 84 6.05 26.39 4.57
N GLY A 85 5.63 26.75 3.34
CA GLY A 85 4.49 27.65 3.12
C GLY A 85 3.16 26.91 3.04
N GLY A 86 2.28 27.10 4.04
CA GLY A 86 0.92 26.56 4.05
C GLY A 86 -0.03 27.40 4.92
N ARG A 87 -1.33 27.41 4.58
CA ARG A 87 -2.40 28.12 5.32
C ARG A 87 -3.37 27.21 6.05
N LYS A 88 -3.22 25.89 5.96
CA LYS A 88 -4.23 24.89 6.36
C LYS A 88 -4.24 24.53 7.86
N VAL A 89 -3.63 25.34 8.73
CA VAL A 89 -3.59 25.03 10.18
C VAL A 89 -4.98 25.22 10.80
N GLY A 90 -5.57 24.13 11.31
CA GLY A 90 -6.76 24.15 12.17
C GLY A 90 -8.13 24.25 11.48
N ARG A 91 -8.23 24.03 10.16
CA ARG A 91 -9.49 24.22 9.40
C ARG A 91 -10.21 22.94 8.93
N GLY A 92 -9.74 21.74 9.28
CA GLY A 92 -10.34 20.49 8.78
C GLY A 92 -10.23 20.30 7.25
N LEU A 93 -9.39 21.11 6.59
CA LEU A 93 -9.05 20.96 5.18
C LEU A 93 -8.00 19.86 5.02
N ALA A 94 -8.04 19.15 3.90
CA ALA A 94 -7.13 18.04 3.68
C ALA A 94 -5.69 18.55 3.40
N GLY A 95 -4.72 18.07 4.18
CA GLY A 95 -3.29 18.38 4.05
C GLY A 95 -2.80 19.51 4.97
N LEU A 96 -1.93 19.19 5.92
CA LEU A 96 -1.47 20.14 6.95
C LEU A 96 -0.25 20.97 6.57
N VAL A 97 0.66 20.41 5.74
CA VAL A 97 2.02 20.98 5.59
C VAL A 97 2.24 21.73 4.27
N GLY A 98 1.27 21.66 3.36
CA GLY A 98 1.29 22.41 2.11
C GLY A 98 2.27 21.91 1.06
N VAL A 99 2.85 20.71 1.16
CA VAL A 99 3.90 20.24 0.23
C VAL A 99 3.43 19.89 -1.19
N GLY A 100 2.15 19.54 -1.38
CA GLY A 100 1.67 18.96 -2.64
C GLY A 100 1.84 19.81 -3.91
N LEU A 101 1.49 21.11 -3.84
CA LEU A 101 1.67 22.02 -4.98
C LEU A 101 3.14 22.18 -5.37
N LYS A 102 4.06 21.98 -4.42
CA LYS A 102 5.51 22.07 -4.65
C LYS A 102 5.99 20.82 -5.37
N VAL A 103 5.56 19.64 -4.91
CA VAL A 103 5.84 18.38 -5.60
C VAL A 103 5.39 18.49 -7.05
N LEU A 104 4.17 18.98 -7.29
CA LEU A 104 3.66 19.20 -8.64
C LEU A 104 4.54 20.17 -9.44
N LEU A 105 4.81 21.37 -8.92
CA LEU A 105 5.67 22.36 -9.56
C LEU A 105 7.05 21.78 -9.92
N PHE A 106 7.71 21.10 -8.99
CA PHE A 106 9.06 20.58 -9.18
C PHE A 106 9.09 19.20 -9.88
N SER A 107 7.96 18.72 -10.40
CA SER A 107 7.89 17.52 -11.23
C SER A 107 7.57 17.84 -12.70
N THR A 108 7.38 19.13 -13.04
CA THR A 108 6.86 19.53 -14.36
C THR A 108 7.89 20.27 -15.20
N GLU A 109 7.78 20.08 -16.52
CA GLU A 109 8.52 20.82 -17.55
C GLU A 109 7.93 22.22 -17.75
N HIS A 110 6.61 22.38 -17.62
CA HIS A 110 6.00 23.69 -17.52
C HIS A 110 4.95 23.70 -16.42
N PHE A 111 4.85 24.83 -15.72
CA PHE A 111 3.87 25.06 -14.69
C PHE A 111 3.35 26.49 -14.81
N GLN A 112 2.03 26.64 -14.76
CA GLN A 112 1.36 27.93 -14.75
C GLN A 112 0.23 27.89 -13.73
N LEU A 113 0.19 28.92 -12.88
CA LEU A 113 -0.90 29.20 -11.97
C LEU A 113 -1.51 30.55 -12.35
N ARG A 114 -2.81 30.57 -12.59
CA ARG A 114 -3.61 31.79 -12.74
C ARG A 114 -4.67 31.80 -11.67
N ALA A 115 -4.96 32.95 -11.10
CA ALA A 115 -6.05 33.06 -10.14
C ALA A 115 -6.69 34.45 -10.22
N LYS A 116 -7.96 34.51 -9.84
CA LYS A 116 -8.66 35.76 -9.61
C LYS A 116 -9.42 35.69 -8.29
N ASN A 117 -9.04 36.56 -7.37
CA ASN A 117 -9.64 36.70 -6.04
C ASN A 117 -10.02 38.16 -5.79
N GLU A 118 -10.47 38.49 -4.57
CA GLU A 118 -10.84 39.85 -4.17
C GLU A 118 -9.68 40.87 -4.27
N SER A 119 -8.43 40.41 -4.17
CA SER A 119 -7.23 41.24 -4.26
C SER A 119 -6.77 41.51 -5.70
N GLY A 120 -7.37 40.86 -6.70
CA GLY A 120 -7.08 41.04 -8.12
C GLY A 120 -6.83 39.73 -8.87
N SER A 121 -6.32 39.87 -10.09
CA SER A 121 -5.85 38.73 -10.89
C SER A 121 -4.35 38.56 -10.75
N LEU A 122 -3.88 37.31 -10.71
CA LEU A 122 -2.47 36.98 -10.66
C LEU A 122 -2.13 35.86 -11.62
N LYS A 123 -0.88 35.89 -12.11
CA LYS A 123 -0.29 34.85 -12.93
C LYS A 123 1.13 34.56 -12.47
N PHE A 124 1.43 33.28 -12.33
CA PHE A 124 2.76 32.72 -12.09
C PHE A 124 3.03 31.63 -13.12
N ALA A 125 4.24 31.60 -13.69
CA ALA A 125 4.64 30.58 -14.64
C ALA A 125 6.13 30.27 -14.52
N VAL A 126 6.47 29.00 -14.59
CA VAL A 126 7.85 28.48 -14.54
C VAL A 126 8.01 27.42 -15.62
N GLN A 127 9.20 27.37 -16.19
CA GLN A 127 9.64 26.34 -17.14
C GLN A 127 10.77 25.52 -16.49
N ASP A 128 10.86 24.25 -16.89
CA ASP A 128 11.87 23.27 -16.52
C ASP A 128 12.09 23.08 -15.01
N ALA A 129 11.05 23.27 -14.20
CA ALA A 129 11.15 23.18 -12.73
C ALA A 129 11.61 21.79 -12.26
N TYR A 130 11.31 20.72 -12.99
CA TYR A 130 11.82 19.37 -12.70
C TYR A 130 13.35 19.26 -12.68
N LEU A 131 14.06 20.10 -13.44
CA LEU A 131 15.52 20.12 -13.44
C LEU A 131 16.09 20.64 -12.11
N PHE A 132 15.27 21.20 -11.21
CA PHE A 132 15.73 21.75 -9.92
C PHE A 132 16.31 20.65 -9.01
N SER A 133 15.80 19.43 -9.18
CA SER A 133 16.32 18.24 -8.50
C SER A 133 17.55 17.63 -9.17
N ALA A 134 17.94 18.04 -10.38
CA ALA A 134 19.13 17.49 -11.02
C ALA A 134 20.37 18.16 -10.41
N GLU A 135 21.27 17.37 -9.80
CA GLU A 135 22.50 17.82 -9.11
C GLU A 135 23.40 18.76 -9.96
N SER A 136 23.18 18.83 -11.28
CA SER A 136 23.95 19.60 -12.24
C SER A 136 23.29 20.89 -12.76
N ALA A 137 22.03 21.17 -12.45
CA ALA A 137 21.31 22.30 -13.03
C ALA A 137 21.27 23.51 -12.08
N ALA A 138 22.06 24.54 -12.40
CA ALA A 138 21.83 25.87 -11.89
C ALA A 138 20.55 26.45 -12.53
N ILE A 139 19.37 25.97 -12.13
CA ILE A 139 18.15 26.71 -12.45
C ILE A 139 18.21 28.01 -11.65
N ASP A 140 18.32 29.12 -12.37
CA ASP A 140 18.07 30.45 -11.85
C ASP A 140 16.56 30.69 -11.94
N LEU A 141 15.83 30.18 -10.95
CA LEU A 141 14.45 30.61 -10.76
C LEU A 141 14.54 32.07 -10.34
N ASP A 142 14.04 33.02 -11.16
CA ASP A 142 13.90 34.42 -10.75
C ASP A 142 12.81 34.48 -9.67
N LEU A 143 13.23 34.24 -8.42
CA LEU A 143 12.39 34.19 -7.24
C LEU A 143 12.26 35.56 -6.55
N ASP A 144 12.57 36.65 -7.26
CA ASP A 144 12.31 38.00 -6.75
C ASP A 144 10.82 38.13 -6.41
N GLU A 145 10.49 38.24 -5.11
CA GLU A 145 9.11 38.36 -4.60
C GLU A 145 8.35 39.51 -5.26
N SER A 146 9.05 40.57 -5.70
CA SER A 146 8.44 41.69 -6.42
C SER A 146 8.01 41.36 -7.85
N ARG A 147 8.43 40.20 -8.39
CA ARG A 147 8.20 39.74 -9.77
C ARG A 147 7.42 38.44 -9.89
N LEU A 148 7.31 37.66 -8.82
CA LEU A 148 6.71 36.31 -8.84
C LEU A 148 5.23 36.31 -9.22
N PHE A 149 4.42 37.20 -8.64
CA PHE A 149 3.01 37.37 -9.00
C PHE A 149 2.80 38.67 -9.75
N LYS A 150 2.72 38.56 -11.08
CA LYS A 150 2.32 39.66 -11.95
C LYS A 150 0.80 39.66 -12.09
N ALA A 151 0.22 40.83 -12.32
CA ALA A 151 -1.16 40.93 -12.74
C ALA A 151 -1.37 40.08 -14.00
N ASP A 152 -2.41 39.25 -14.03
CA ASP A 152 -2.72 38.46 -15.22
C ASP A 152 -3.25 39.39 -16.33
N PRO A 153 -2.56 39.53 -17.47
CA PRO A 153 -3.02 40.38 -18.57
C PRO A 153 -4.31 39.88 -19.21
N ASP A 154 -4.65 38.61 -19.02
CA ASP A 154 -5.88 37.98 -19.49
C ASP A 154 -6.56 37.29 -18.28
N PRO A 155 -7.24 38.02 -17.39
CA PRO A 155 -7.73 37.43 -16.14
C PRO A 155 -8.84 36.40 -16.39
N ILE A 156 -8.74 35.24 -15.73
CA ILE A 156 -9.85 34.26 -15.67
C ILE A 156 -11.09 34.88 -14.99
N SER A 157 -12.27 34.27 -15.14
CA SER A 157 -13.51 34.86 -14.60
C SER A 157 -13.56 34.90 -13.07
N GLY A 158 -12.97 33.89 -12.42
CA GLY A 158 -12.88 33.67 -10.98
C GLY A 158 -12.13 32.36 -10.69
N GLY A 159 -11.80 32.11 -9.41
CA GLY A 159 -11.18 30.87 -8.95
C GLY A 159 -9.69 30.75 -9.25
N THR A 160 -9.21 29.51 -9.37
CA THR A 160 -7.82 29.16 -9.69
C THR A 160 -7.78 28.28 -10.92
N GLU A 161 -6.77 28.47 -11.77
CA GLU A 161 -6.41 27.59 -12.88
C GLU A 161 -4.94 27.17 -12.72
N LEU A 162 -4.70 25.87 -12.68
CA LEU A 162 -3.38 25.25 -12.80
C LEU A 162 -3.26 24.64 -14.19
N PHE A 163 -2.17 24.92 -14.89
CA PHE A 163 -1.81 24.30 -16.16
C PHE A 163 -0.37 23.84 -16.08
N TYR A 164 -0.12 22.55 -16.30
CA TYR A 164 1.20 21.97 -16.15
C TYR A 164 1.40 20.78 -17.08
N GLY A 165 2.65 20.49 -17.41
CA GLY A 165 3.00 19.33 -18.22
C GLY A 165 4.30 18.70 -17.78
N PHE A 166 4.38 17.39 -17.93
CA PHE A 166 5.48 16.58 -17.44
C PHE A 166 6.54 16.37 -18.52
N PRO A 167 7.82 16.25 -18.15
CA PRO A 167 8.87 15.94 -19.11
C PRO A 167 8.65 14.54 -19.71
N LYS A 168 8.87 14.42 -21.02
CA LYS A 168 8.89 13.13 -21.71
C LYS A 168 10.15 12.36 -21.33
N LEU A 169 10.07 11.56 -20.27
CA LEU A 169 11.16 10.69 -19.84
C LEU A 169 11.23 9.40 -20.67
N GLU A 170 12.45 9.03 -21.07
CA GLU A 170 12.69 7.75 -21.73
C GLU A 170 12.36 6.56 -20.80
N ASN A 171 12.08 5.39 -21.38
CA ASN A 171 11.85 4.12 -20.68
C ASN A 171 10.56 4.00 -19.83
N GLY A 172 9.52 4.76 -20.15
CA GLY A 172 8.21 4.62 -19.51
C GLY A 172 8.23 4.95 -18.01
N LYS A 173 9.10 5.90 -17.63
CA LYS A 173 9.20 6.47 -16.27
C LYS A 173 8.46 7.79 -16.11
N SER A 174 7.78 8.27 -17.15
CA SER A 174 6.99 9.51 -17.04
C SER A 174 5.85 9.31 -16.03
N VAL A 175 5.55 10.38 -15.28
CA VAL A 175 4.51 10.40 -14.23
C VAL A 175 3.18 9.91 -14.79
N GLN A 176 2.83 10.33 -16.00
CA GLN A 176 1.62 9.90 -16.72
C GLN A 176 1.58 8.38 -17.00
N VAL A 177 2.67 7.81 -17.51
CA VAL A 177 2.73 6.35 -17.78
C VAL A 177 2.59 5.57 -16.49
N GLN A 178 3.23 6.02 -15.41
CA GLN A 178 3.11 5.36 -14.13
C GLN A 178 1.71 5.53 -13.51
N TYR A 179 1.10 6.71 -13.64
CA TYR A 179 -0.31 6.92 -13.27
C TYR A 179 -1.24 5.92 -14.00
N LEU A 180 -1.07 5.73 -15.31
CA LEU A 180 -1.90 4.79 -16.07
C LEU A 180 -1.63 3.33 -15.70
N ARG A 181 -0.41 2.98 -15.31
CA ARG A 181 -0.10 1.67 -14.72
C ARG A 181 -0.84 1.47 -13.41
N ASP A 182 -0.88 2.49 -12.55
CA ASP A 182 -1.62 2.46 -11.29
C ASP A 182 -3.13 2.31 -11.56
N VAL A 183 -3.70 3.10 -12.48
CA VAL A 183 -5.11 2.99 -12.91
C VAL A 183 -5.45 1.55 -13.32
N ARG A 184 -4.61 0.96 -14.16
CA ARG A 184 -4.77 -0.42 -14.61
C ARG A 184 -4.64 -1.42 -13.46
N ALA A 185 -3.61 -1.29 -12.64
CA ALA A 185 -3.34 -2.19 -11.53
C ALA A 185 -4.45 -2.14 -10.48
N ASP A 186 -5.05 -0.98 -10.24
CA ASP A 186 -6.12 -0.81 -9.27
C ASP A 186 -7.46 -1.29 -9.82
N CYS A 187 -7.75 -1.05 -11.10
CA CYS A 187 -9.07 -1.34 -11.68
C CYS A 187 -9.19 -2.70 -12.40
N LEU A 188 -8.11 -3.24 -12.96
CA LEU A 188 -8.12 -4.36 -13.92
C LEU A 188 -7.17 -5.51 -13.51
N LYS A 189 -7.26 -5.96 -12.24
CA LYS A 189 -6.24 -6.79 -11.57
C LYS A 189 -5.88 -8.16 -12.19
N ARG A 190 -6.70 -8.77 -13.07
CA ARG A 190 -6.54 -10.21 -13.38
C ARG A 190 -6.87 -10.72 -14.78
N GLU A 191 -7.38 -9.92 -15.71
CA GLU A 191 -7.82 -10.43 -17.02
C GLU A 191 -7.55 -9.43 -18.15
N SER A 192 -7.73 -9.89 -19.39
CA SER A 192 -7.73 -8.98 -20.54
C SER A 192 -8.75 -7.86 -20.34
N LEU A 193 -8.55 -6.74 -21.04
CA LEU A 193 -9.44 -5.57 -21.06
C LEU A 193 -10.92 -5.89 -21.40
N GLU A 194 -11.19 -7.13 -21.83
CA GLU A 194 -12.47 -7.62 -22.34
C GLU A 194 -13.25 -8.51 -21.38
N HIS A 195 -12.66 -8.91 -20.25
CA HIS A 195 -13.32 -9.78 -19.28
C HIS A 195 -13.58 -9.09 -17.93
N ALA A 196 -14.48 -9.69 -17.14
CA ALA A 196 -14.88 -9.21 -15.83
C ALA A 196 -15.31 -7.72 -15.83
N PHE A 197 -14.62 -6.87 -15.08
CA PHE A 197 -14.94 -5.43 -14.97
C PHE A 197 -14.91 -4.69 -16.32
N GLY A 198 -14.15 -5.16 -17.31
CA GLY A 198 -14.16 -4.61 -18.67
C GLY A 198 -15.55 -4.67 -19.34
N GLU A 199 -16.36 -5.68 -19.03
CA GLU A 199 -17.75 -5.77 -19.50
C GLU A 199 -18.62 -4.69 -18.85
N THR A 200 -18.40 -4.40 -17.56
CA THR A 200 -19.12 -3.34 -16.84
C THR A 200 -18.80 -1.96 -17.41
N LEU A 201 -17.54 -1.69 -17.76
CA LEU A 201 -17.15 -0.47 -18.46
C LEU A 201 -17.85 -0.33 -19.81
N ARG A 202 -17.86 -1.41 -20.62
CA ARG A 202 -18.56 -1.44 -21.92
C ARG A 202 -20.04 -1.12 -21.76
N ASN A 203 -20.70 -1.75 -20.79
CA ASN A 203 -22.12 -1.53 -20.55
C ASN A 203 -22.44 -0.11 -20.06
N ALA A 204 -21.52 0.55 -19.35
CA ALA A 204 -21.68 1.96 -18.98
C ALA A 204 -21.71 2.87 -20.23
N CYS A 205 -20.86 2.56 -21.22
CA CYS A 205 -20.83 3.27 -22.51
C CYS A 205 -22.06 2.97 -23.36
N ASP A 206 -22.46 1.70 -23.47
CA ASP A 206 -23.66 1.29 -24.22
C ASP A 206 -24.95 1.93 -23.68
N GLN A 207 -24.95 2.28 -22.39
CA GLN A 207 -26.05 2.99 -21.73
C GLN A 207 -26.00 4.52 -21.90
N GLY A 208 -24.93 5.05 -22.48
CA GLY A 208 -24.70 6.48 -22.66
C GLY A 208 -24.23 7.21 -21.40
N THR A 209 -23.82 6.48 -20.35
CA THR A 209 -23.28 7.09 -19.12
C THR A 209 -21.91 7.71 -19.39
N PHE A 210 -21.08 7.04 -20.20
CA PHE A 210 -19.76 7.52 -20.60
C PHE A 210 -19.58 7.46 -22.13
N PRO A 211 -18.76 8.35 -22.70
CA PRO A 211 -18.54 8.40 -24.14
C PRO A 211 -17.75 7.21 -24.69
N ASN A 212 -16.85 6.62 -23.90
CA ASN A 212 -16.04 5.44 -24.25
C ASN A 212 -15.53 4.73 -22.97
N ARG A 213 -14.99 3.52 -23.11
CA ARG A 213 -14.54 2.70 -21.97
C ARG A 213 -13.37 3.31 -21.21
N PHE A 214 -12.49 4.06 -21.87
CA PHE A 214 -11.38 4.75 -21.23
C PHE A 214 -11.88 5.86 -20.28
N ALA A 215 -12.89 6.64 -20.69
CA ALA A 215 -13.55 7.62 -19.83
C ALA A 215 -14.21 6.97 -18.60
N ALA A 216 -14.91 5.85 -18.78
CA ALA A 216 -15.49 5.11 -17.66
C ALA A 216 -14.40 4.59 -16.69
N LEU A 217 -13.27 4.10 -17.21
CA LEU A 217 -12.15 3.62 -16.39
C LEU A 217 -11.52 4.76 -15.55
N ILE A 218 -11.24 5.90 -16.17
CA ILE A 218 -10.68 7.07 -15.47
C ILE A 218 -11.68 7.59 -14.42
N ALA A 219 -12.97 7.66 -14.75
CA ALA A 219 -14.01 8.06 -13.82
C ALA A 219 -14.02 7.21 -12.55
N VAL A 220 -14.06 5.88 -12.71
CA VAL A 220 -14.04 4.93 -11.58
C VAL A 220 -12.78 5.10 -10.76
N HIS A 221 -11.63 5.25 -11.41
CA HIS A 221 -10.38 5.42 -10.70
C HIS A 221 -10.37 6.71 -9.85
N LEU A 222 -10.86 7.82 -10.40
CA LEU A 222 -11.00 9.08 -9.66
C LEU A 222 -11.97 8.94 -8.47
N LEU A 223 -13.14 8.33 -8.69
CA LEU A 223 -14.17 8.16 -7.67
C LEU A 223 -13.85 7.09 -6.60
N ARG A 224 -12.76 6.32 -6.76
CA ARG A 224 -12.44 5.24 -5.81
C ARG A 224 -11.06 5.35 -5.17
N TYR A 225 -10.08 5.87 -5.90
CA TYR A 225 -8.68 5.87 -5.50
C TYR A 225 -8.07 7.29 -5.41
N THR A 226 -8.86 8.35 -5.61
CA THR A 226 -8.39 9.73 -5.46
C THR A 226 -9.32 10.56 -4.57
N TYR A 227 -9.02 11.85 -4.42
CA TYR A 227 -9.77 12.79 -3.59
C TYR A 227 -11.20 13.05 -4.05
N LEU A 228 -11.56 12.65 -5.27
CA LEU A 228 -12.95 12.73 -5.73
C LEU A 228 -13.81 11.63 -5.09
N GLY A 229 -13.20 10.52 -4.70
CA GLY A 229 -13.82 9.34 -4.10
C GLY A 229 -14.16 9.48 -2.62
N LEU A 230 -15.05 10.43 -2.29
CA LEU A 230 -15.41 10.72 -0.91
C LEU A 230 -16.44 9.71 -0.38
N THR A 231 -16.04 8.93 0.63
CA THR A 231 -16.94 7.94 1.28
C THR A 231 -18.04 8.61 2.10
N VAL A 232 -17.81 9.85 2.52
CA VAL A 232 -18.80 10.78 3.05
C VAL A 232 -18.58 12.12 2.34
N VAL A 233 -19.57 12.58 1.59
CA VAL A 233 -19.49 13.83 0.84
C VAL A 233 -19.81 15.00 1.80
N PRO A 234 -18.89 15.95 2.01
CA PRO A 234 -19.18 17.17 2.77
C PRO A 234 -20.32 17.96 2.12
N GLU A 235 -21.13 18.64 2.94
CA GLU A 235 -22.27 19.44 2.45
C GLU A 235 -21.82 20.51 1.44
N GLU A 236 -20.63 21.07 1.63
CA GLU A 236 -20.05 22.09 0.74
C GLU A 236 -19.67 21.53 -0.64
N LEU A 237 -19.59 20.20 -0.80
CA LEU A 237 -19.28 19.54 -2.07
C LEU A 237 -20.49 18.85 -2.71
N ALA A 238 -21.67 18.91 -2.09
CA ALA A 238 -22.85 18.16 -2.52
C ALA A 238 -23.33 18.55 -3.94
N ASP A 239 -23.22 19.84 -4.28
CA ASP A 239 -23.66 20.40 -5.56
C ASP A 239 -22.48 20.69 -6.52
N THR A 240 -21.30 20.15 -6.23
CA THR A 240 -20.10 20.31 -7.05
C THR A 240 -20.12 19.37 -8.25
N THR A 241 -19.88 19.92 -9.44
CA THR A 241 -19.72 19.15 -10.69
C THR A 241 -18.28 19.22 -11.16
N VAL A 242 -17.72 18.08 -11.55
CA VAL A 242 -16.38 17.97 -12.11
C VAL A 242 -16.48 17.57 -13.58
N SER A 243 -16.22 18.52 -14.48
CA SER A 243 -16.18 18.31 -15.93
C SER A 243 -14.78 17.86 -16.34
N ILE A 244 -14.67 16.71 -17.02
CA ILE A 244 -13.39 16.12 -17.41
C ILE A 244 -13.35 16.00 -18.92
N THR A 245 -12.36 16.63 -19.55
CA THR A 245 -12.02 16.49 -20.97
C THR A 245 -10.72 15.71 -21.09
N MET A 246 -10.67 14.76 -22.02
CA MET A 246 -9.47 13.95 -22.27
C MET A 246 -9.12 13.95 -23.74
N LYS A 247 -7.82 13.93 -24.08
CA LYS A 247 -7.31 13.91 -25.46
C LYS A 247 -6.13 12.97 -25.62
N GLY A 248 -5.92 12.43 -26.82
CA GLY A 248 -4.72 11.67 -27.16
C GLY A 248 -4.61 10.29 -26.50
N PHE A 249 -5.72 9.74 -26.02
CA PHE A 249 -5.79 8.41 -25.40
C PHE A 249 -6.04 7.27 -26.41
N ASP A 250 -6.11 7.55 -27.71
CA ASP A 250 -6.30 6.57 -28.78
C ASP A 250 -5.00 5.90 -29.25
N SER A 251 -3.85 6.35 -28.76
CA SER A 251 -2.53 5.87 -29.18
C SER A 251 -1.88 5.00 -28.10
N GLU A 252 -1.37 3.82 -28.50
CA GLU A 252 -0.58 2.95 -27.64
C GLU A 252 0.72 3.63 -27.16
N GLU A 253 1.27 4.57 -27.93
CA GLU A 253 2.42 5.38 -27.53
C GLU A 253 2.12 6.23 -26.28
N ASN A 254 0.89 6.74 -26.17
CA ASN A 254 0.51 7.68 -25.11
C ASN A 254 -0.02 6.97 -23.87
N VAL A 255 -0.82 5.91 -24.05
CA VAL A 255 -1.54 5.25 -22.94
C VAL A 255 -1.35 3.73 -22.88
N GLY A 256 -0.45 3.17 -23.69
CA GLY A 256 -0.17 1.73 -23.73
C GLY A 256 -1.38 0.91 -24.16
N GLU A 257 -1.54 -0.28 -23.55
CA GLU A 257 -2.64 -1.19 -23.87
C GLU A 257 -4.03 -0.60 -23.59
N LEU A 258 -4.14 0.42 -22.72
CA LEU A 258 -5.40 1.07 -22.42
C LEU A 258 -5.98 1.83 -23.62
N SER A 259 -5.19 2.09 -24.67
CA SER A 259 -5.67 2.68 -25.93
C SER A 259 -6.78 1.85 -26.59
N GLN A 260 -6.84 0.55 -26.32
CA GLN A 260 -7.92 -0.33 -26.79
C GLN A 260 -9.29 0.03 -26.19
N LEU A 261 -9.31 0.76 -25.07
CA LEU A 261 -10.53 1.27 -24.42
C LEU A 261 -11.00 2.62 -24.98
N ALA A 262 -10.26 3.21 -25.92
CA ALA A 262 -10.62 4.49 -26.53
C ALA A 262 -11.88 4.39 -27.43
N ASP A 263 -12.25 3.17 -27.84
CA ASP A 263 -13.41 2.89 -28.70
C ASP A 263 -13.45 3.75 -29.98
N GLY A 264 -12.27 4.06 -30.52
CA GLY A 264 -12.08 4.86 -31.73
C GLY A 264 -12.18 6.38 -31.55
N GLN A 265 -12.37 6.87 -30.33
CA GLN A 265 -12.41 8.31 -30.02
C GLN A 265 -11.02 8.81 -29.63
N LYS A 266 -10.70 10.04 -30.04
CA LYS A 266 -9.42 10.71 -29.70
C LYS A 266 -9.56 11.78 -28.63
N GLU A 267 -10.79 12.26 -28.46
CA GLU A 267 -11.18 13.30 -27.51
C GLU A 267 -12.57 12.98 -26.99
N CYS A 268 -12.80 13.20 -25.70
CA CYS A 268 -14.12 13.07 -25.10
C CYS A 268 -14.25 13.96 -23.85
N THR A 269 -15.49 14.30 -23.50
CA THR A 269 -15.82 15.02 -22.26
C THR A 269 -16.93 14.30 -21.51
N PHE A 270 -16.84 14.26 -20.19
CA PHE A 270 -17.86 13.71 -19.29
C PHE A 270 -17.88 14.46 -17.96
N GLN A 271 -18.90 14.24 -17.13
CA GLN A 271 -19.07 14.90 -15.84
C GLN A 271 -19.17 13.89 -14.71
N LEU A 272 -18.61 14.25 -13.56
CA LEU A 272 -18.71 13.50 -12.31
C LEU A 272 -19.18 14.42 -11.18
N THR A 273 -19.69 13.82 -10.11
CA THR A 273 -19.91 14.49 -8.82
C THR A 273 -19.01 13.85 -7.77
N PRO A 274 -18.49 14.57 -6.77
CA PRO A 274 -17.70 13.96 -5.70
C PRO A 274 -18.52 12.93 -4.91
N HIS A 275 -18.14 11.66 -4.98
CA HIS A 275 -18.68 10.56 -4.18
C HIS A 275 -17.81 9.31 -4.36
N TYR A 276 -17.97 8.33 -3.47
CA TYR A 276 -17.28 7.06 -3.58
C TYR A 276 -17.99 6.09 -4.55
N PHE A 277 -17.26 5.60 -5.56
CA PHE A 277 -17.77 4.59 -6.51
C PHE A 277 -18.02 3.25 -5.81
N ASN A 278 -19.30 2.94 -5.58
CA ASN A 278 -19.74 1.79 -4.80
C ASN A 278 -20.44 0.72 -5.67
N VAL A 279 -20.94 -0.34 -5.01
CA VAL A 279 -21.60 -1.46 -5.70
C VAL A 279 -22.92 -1.07 -6.39
N ASP A 280 -23.59 -0.02 -5.91
CA ASP A 280 -24.89 0.39 -6.42
C ASP A 280 -24.73 1.00 -7.81
N GLU A 281 -23.77 1.89 -7.92
CA GLU A 281 -23.39 2.52 -9.17
C GLU A 281 -22.84 1.48 -10.15
N ALA A 282 -21.92 0.62 -9.70
CA ALA A 282 -21.41 -0.49 -10.51
C ALA A 282 -22.52 -1.40 -11.07
N VAL A 283 -23.49 -1.79 -10.24
CA VAL A 283 -24.61 -2.64 -10.67
C VAL A 283 -25.55 -1.88 -11.63
N SER A 284 -25.68 -0.56 -11.48
CA SER A 284 -26.44 0.28 -12.42
C SER A 284 -25.83 0.24 -13.84
N TRP A 285 -24.52 0.10 -13.94
CA TRP A 285 -23.79 -0.06 -15.20
C TRP A 285 -23.88 -1.48 -15.76
N GLY A 286 -24.44 -2.44 -15.02
CA GLY A 286 -24.60 -3.81 -15.48
C GLY A 286 -25.46 -3.97 -16.74
N PRO A 287 -25.24 -5.04 -17.53
CA PRO A 287 -25.91 -5.26 -18.81
C PRO A 287 -27.44 -5.28 -18.68
N ARG A 288 -28.15 -4.61 -19.59
CA ARG A 288 -29.63 -4.60 -19.62
C ARG A 288 -30.24 -5.96 -19.98
N ASN A 289 -29.49 -6.79 -20.72
CA ASN A 289 -29.96 -8.07 -21.26
C ASN A 289 -29.59 -9.28 -20.41
N ARG A 290 -28.87 -9.11 -19.28
CA ARG A 290 -28.60 -10.18 -18.32
C ARG A 290 -29.29 -9.88 -17.00
N ARG A 291 -29.45 -10.93 -16.19
CA ARG A 291 -29.94 -10.78 -14.82
C ARG A 291 -28.94 -9.91 -14.05
N ARG A 292 -29.39 -8.80 -13.48
CA ARG A 292 -28.58 -7.95 -12.60
C ARG A 292 -28.47 -8.57 -11.19
N PRO A 293 -27.35 -8.37 -10.48
CA PRO A 293 -27.23 -8.67 -9.06
C PRO A 293 -28.38 -8.05 -8.26
N VAL A 294 -28.97 -8.85 -7.38
CA VAL A 294 -29.95 -8.34 -6.41
C VAL A 294 -29.19 -7.61 -5.32
N LEU A 295 -29.50 -6.33 -5.11
CA LEU A 295 -28.98 -5.54 -4.00
C LEU A 295 -29.90 -5.69 -2.79
N THR A 296 -29.35 -6.06 -1.63
CA THR A 296 -30.09 -6.19 -0.38
C THR A 296 -29.43 -5.42 0.76
N ASP A 297 -30.26 -4.91 1.67
CA ASP A 297 -29.83 -4.07 2.81
C ASP A 297 -30.12 -4.78 4.14
N ARG A 298 -29.70 -6.05 4.26
CA ARG A 298 -29.98 -6.85 5.47
C ARG A 298 -28.84 -6.69 6.45
N GLU A 299 -29.16 -6.30 7.67
CA GLU A 299 -28.22 -6.28 8.78
C GLU A 299 -27.61 -7.66 9.02
N LEU A 300 -26.35 -7.69 9.45
CA LEU A 300 -25.60 -8.91 9.74
C LEU A 300 -26.01 -9.62 11.05
N ALA A 301 -27.19 -9.36 11.59
CA ALA A 301 -27.64 -9.85 12.90
C ALA A 301 -27.30 -11.33 13.17
N ASN A 302 -26.78 -11.62 14.36
CA ASN A 302 -26.36 -12.95 14.82
C ASN A 302 -25.43 -13.67 13.83
N GLY A 303 -24.26 -13.09 13.51
CA GLY A 303 -23.30 -13.73 12.60
C GLY A 303 -23.82 -13.91 11.17
N GLY A 304 -24.72 -13.02 10.72
CA GLY A 304 -25.32 -13.03 9.39
C GLY A 304 -26.32 -14.15 9.15
N ARG A 305 -26.94 -14.72 10.19
CA ARG A 305 -27.98 -15.78 10.05
C ARG A 305 -29.20 -15.31 9.27
N GLY A 306 -29.50 -14.02 9.29
CA GLY A 306 -30.62 -13.42 8.54
C GLY A 306 -30.34 -13.24 7.05
N LEU A 307 -29.10 -13.47 6.59
CA LEU A 307 -28.75 -13.31 5.19
C LEU A 307 -29.29 -14.49 4.37
N VAL A 308 -30.12 -14.16 3.38
CA VAL A 308 -30.65 -15.13 2.43
C VAL A 308 -29.56 -15.42 1.40
N ARG A 309 -29.22 -16.69 1.23
CA ARG A 309 -28.26 -17.14 0.22
C ARG A 309 -28.71 -16.69 -1.16
N THR A 310 -27.78 -16.11 -1.93
CA THR A 310 -28.02 -15.72 -3.33
C THR A 310 -26.97 -16.33 -4.25
N ASP A 311 -27.40 -16.63 -5.48
CA ASP A 311 -26.51 -17.02 -6.58
C ASP A 311 -26.03 -15.83 -7.41
N LEU A 312 -26.68 -14.67 -7.25
CA LEU A 312 -26.35 -13.43 -7.95
C LEU A 312 -26.86 -12.23 -7.15
N GLY A 313 -26.01 -11.62 -6.32
CA GLY A 313 -26.41 -10.46 -5.52
C GLY A 313 -25.36 -9.95 -4.55
N PHE A 314 -25.60 -8.75 -4.03
CA PHE A 314 -24.78 -8.11 -3.01
C PHE A 314 -25.64 -7.75 -1.81
N ASN A 315 -25.11 -7.97 -0.60
CA ASN A 315 -25.68 -7.42 0.62
C ASN A 315 -24.84 -6.25 1.08
N ARG A 316 -25.37 -5.03 1.00
CA ARG A 316 -24.71 -3.78 1.40
C ARG A 316 -25.25 -3.34 2.75
N THR A 317 -24.38 -2.88 3.63
CA THR A 317 -24.76 -2.43 4.98
C THR A 317 -23.81 -1.33 5.40
N THR A 318 -24.39 -0.24 5.91
CA THR A 318 -23.64 0.86 6.50
C THR A 318 -23.86 0.86 8.00
N TYR A 319 -22.77 0.91 8.75
CA TYR A 319 -22.76 1.06 10.20
C TYR A 319 -22.27 2.47 10.51
N SER A 320 -22.98 3.19 11.36
CA SER A 320 -22.78 4.61 11.65
C SER A 320 -22.74 4.93 13.13
N SER A 321 -22.99 3.95 13.99
CA SER A 321 -23.03 4.12 15.45
C SER A 321 -22.24 3.05 16.21
N PRO A 322 -21.79 3.37 17.44
CA PRO A 322 -21.17 2.40 18.35
C PRO A 322 -21.92 1.07 18.50
N ASP A 323 -23.24 1.12 18.68
CA ASP A 323 -24.07 -0.07 18.88
C ASP A 323 -24.10 -0.94 17.61
N GLU A 324 -24.09 -0.30 16.44
CA GLU A 324 -24.00 -0.94 15.14
C GLU A 324 -22.61 -1.59 14.91
N TYR A 325 -21.52 -0.93 15.32
CA TYR A 325 -20.17 -1.50 15.24
C TYR A 325 -20.02 -2.76 16.10
N GLU A 326 -20.75 -2.86 17.22
CA GLU A 326 -20.78 -4.04 18.08
C GLU A 326 -21.40 -5.27 17.41
N LEU A 327 -22.34 -5.07 16.48
CA LEU A 327 -22.93 -6.17 15.70
C LEU A 327 -21.87 -6.90 14.87
N LEU A 328 -20.85 -6.19 14.41
CA LEU A 328 -19.71 -6.79 13.71
C LEU A 328 -18.83 -7.66 14.62
N LEU A 329 -18.96 -7.53 15.95
CA LEU A 329 -18.23 -8.31 16.95
C LEU A 329 -19.11 -9.35 17.66
N THR A 330 -20.34 -9.55 17.19
CA THR A 330 -21.33 -10.44 17.81
C THR A 330 -21.53 -11.71 16.99
N ASN A 331 -21.16 -12.85 17.56
CA ASN A 331 -21.22 -14.13 16.85
C ASN A 331 -22.66 -14.64 16.65
N ALA A 332 -22.80 -15.79 15.99
CA ALA A 332 -24.10 -16.39 15.71
C ALA A 332 -24.92 -16.82 16.95
N ARG A 333 -24.31 -16.84 18.14
CA ARG A 333 -24.95 -17.13 19.43
C ARG A 333 -25.28 -15.86 20.22
N GLY A 334 -24.90 -14.69 19.72
CA GLY A 334 -25.03 -13.42 20.44
C GLY A 334 -23.89 -13.15 21.41
N GLU A 335 -22.79 -13.91 21.36
CA GLU A 335 -21.62 -13.67 22.21
C GLU A 335 -20.71 -12.62 21.53
N ILE A 336 -20.25 -11.64 22.33
CA ILE A 336 -19.44 -10.51 21.85
C ILE A 336 -17.95 -10.81 22.05
N SER A 337 -17.08 -10.35 21.15
CA SER A 337 -15.62 -10.42 21.30
C SER A 337 -15.14 -9.82 22.63
N GLY A 338 -14.16 -10.47 23.27
CA GLY A 338 -13.60 -10.03 24.55
C GLY A 338 -12.94 -8.64 24.52
N ASP A 339 -12.54 -8.16 23.34
CA ASP A 339 -11.87 -6.86 23.16
C ASP A 339 -12.85 -5.67 23.01
N VAL A 340 -14.16 -5.89 23.05
CA VAL A 340 -15.17 -4.83 22.80
C VAL A 340 -14.98 -3.57 23.65
N GLN A 341 -14.59 -3.73 24.92
CA GLN A 341 -14.36 -2.58 25.81
C GLN A 341 -13.17 -1.72 25.38
N VAL A 342 -12.15 -2.32 24.76
CA VAL A 342 -11.00 -1.59 24.21
C VAL A 342 -11.45 -0.75 23.01
N TYR A 343 -12.28 -1.32 22.13
CA TYR A 343 -12.78 -0.59 20.94
C TYR A 343 -13.73 0.54 21.33
N ARG A 344 -14.64 0.32 22.28
CA ARG A 344 -15.49 1.36 22.89
C ARG A 344 -14.68 2.55 23.36
N ALA A 345 -13.66 2.29 24.18
CA ALA A 345 -12.88 3.35 24.81
C ALA A 345 -11.96 4.09 23.83
N ARG A 346 -11.40 3.38 22.84
CA ARG A 346 -10.25 3.89 22.06
C ARG A 346 -10.49 4.09 20.58
N LEU A 347 -11.51 3.46 19.99
CA LEU A 347 -11.69 3.43 18.54
C LEU A 347 -13.01 4.08 18.10
N TRP A 348 -14.14 3.70 18.68
CA TRP A 348 -15.46 4.02 18.11
C TRP A 348 -15.78 5.50 17.99
N HIS A 349 -15.28 6.33 18.92
CA HIS A 349 -15.45 7.79 18.84
C HIS A 349 -14.73 8.42 17.64
N ARG A 350 -13.81 7.70 16.99
CA ARG A 350 -13.12 8.14 15.77
C ARG A 350 -13.71 7.54 14.51
N VAL A 351 -14.61 6.55 14.59
CA VAL A 351 -15.19 5.90 13.40
C VAL A 351 -16.43 6.68 12.97
N LYS A 352 -16.38 7.24 11.77
CA LYS A 352 -17.48 8.00 11.14
C LYS A 352 -18.50 7.07 10.48
N GLY A 353 -18.01 5.97 9.92
CA GLY A 353 -18.87 4.93 9.36
C GLY A 353 -18.09 3.73 8.84
N ILE A 354 -18.78 2.62 8.67
CA ILE A 354 -18.27 1.39 8.06
C ILE A 354 -19.24 1.00 6.95
N ASN A 355 -18.76 0.99 5.72
CA ASN A 355 -19.49 0.45 4.57
C ASN A 355 -19.02 -0.97 4.32
N LEU A 356 -19.92 -1.93 4.40
CA LEU A 356 -19.63 -3.35 4.18
C LEU A 356 -20.56 -3.89 3.10
N THR A 357 -19.96 -4.44 2.05
CA THR A 357 -20.69 -5.17 1.00
C THR A 357 -20.24 -6.62 1.01
N ILE A 358 -21.18 -7.57 1.02
CA ILE A 358 -20.90 -9.01 0.89
C ILE A 358 -21.43 -9.48 -0.45
N GLY A 359 -20.64 -10.29 -1.17
CA GLY A 359 -20.95 -10.77 -2.51
C GLY A 359 -20.00 -11.88 -2.94
N ARG A 360 -20.31 -12.58 -4.04
CA ARG A 360 -19.42 -13.64 -4.53
C ARG A 360 -18.18 -13.01 -5.17
N ILE A 361 -17.05 -13.72 -5.08
CA ILE A 361 -15.76 -13.30 -5.67
C ILE A 361 -15.94 -12.87 -7.13
N LYS A 362 -16.60 -13.71 -7.94
CA LYS A 362 -16.82 -13.44 -9.37
C LYS A 362 -17.66 -12.18 -9.62
N GLU A 363 -18.60 -11.88 -8.72
CA GLU A 363 -19.46 -10.70 -8.85
C GLU A 363 -18.65 -9.45 -8.54
N PHE A 364 -17.86 -9.45 -7.46
CA PHE A 364 -16.94 -8.37 -7.18
C PHE A 364 -15.97 -8.14 -8.33
N GLU A 365 -15.34 -9.19 -8.85
CA GLU A 365 -14.40 -9.08 -9.98
C GLU A 365 -15.10 -8.55 -11.25
N SER A 366 -16.40 -8.82 -11.43
CA SER A 366 -17.16 -8.34 -12.59
C SER A 366 -17.70 -6.91 -12.44
N TYR A 367 -18.02 -6.48 -11.21
CA TYR A 367 -18.73 -5.22 -10.97
C TYR A 367 -17.88 -4.15 -10.30
N LEU A 368 -16.90 -4.49 -9.48
CA LEU A 368 -16.03 -3.52 -8.82
C LEU A 368 -14.64 -3.48 -9.45
N PRO A 369 -14.03 -2.29 -9.61
CA PRO A 369 -12.64 -2.15 -10.04
C PRO A 369 -11.71 -2.90 -9.10
N GLY A 370 -10.90 -3.80 -9.65
CA GLY A 370 -9.96 -4.61 -8.87
C GLY A 370 -10.62 -5.65 -7.94
N GLY A 371 -11.94 -5.81 -8.00
CA GLY A 371 -12.70 -6.70 -7.13
C GLY A 371 -13.00 -6.10 -5.75
N ALA A 372 -13.07 -6.96 -4.75
CA ALA A 372 -13.28 -6.55 -3.36
C ALA A 372 -12.04 -5.83 -2.81
N ALA A 373 -12.26 -4.68 -2.17
CA ALA A 373 -11.23 -3.90 -1.51
C ALA A 373 -11.49 -3.82 0.01
N HIS A 374 -10.41 -3.71 0.78
CA HIS A 374 -10.46 -3.57 2.23
C HIS A 374 -9.65 -2.34 2.60
N THR A 375 -10.33 -1.22 2.82
CA THR A 375 -9.68 0.09 2.88
C THR A 375 -10.06 0.83 4.15
N PHE A 376 -9.16 1.72 4.57
CA PHE A 376 -9.50 2.77 5.52
C PHE A 376 -9.60 4.10 4.78
N SER A 377 -10.48 4.98 5.23
CA SER A 377 -10.49 6.38 4.80
C SER A 377 -10.32 7.34 5.97
N ALA A 378 -9.68 8.48 5.73
CA ALA A 378 -9.62 9.60 6.67
C ALA A 378 -10.56 10.69 6.17
N ASN A 379 -11.65 10.93 6.90
CA ASN A 379 -12.61 11.99 6.60
C ASN A 379 -13.09 11.95 5.13
N GLY A 380 -13.43 10.77 4.63
CA GLY A 380 -13.87 10.56 3.26
C GLY A 380 -12.76 10.14 2.29
N VAL A 381 -11.48 10.43 2.58
CA VAL A 381 -10.37 10.18 1.65
C VAL A 381 -9.78 8.79 1.86
N VAL A 382 -9.85 7.94 0.84
CA VAL A 382 -9.34 6.55 0.88
C VAL A 382 -7.81 6.53 1.02
N THR A 383 -7.32 5.64 1.88
CA THR A 383 -5.88 5.43 2.14
C THR A 383 -5.37 4.16 1.48
N LYS A 384 -4.04 4.02 1.39
CA LYS A 384 -3.35 2.81 0.91
C LYS A 384 -3.04 1.80 2.02
N HIS A 385 -3.66 1.93 3.19
CA HIS A 385 -3.49 0.95 4.25
C HIS A 385 -4.06 -0.38 3.81
N ASP A 386 -3.21 -1.40 3.69
CA ASP A 386 -3.66 -2.77 3.47
C ASP A 386 -4.25 -3.34 4.76
N VAL A 387 -5.40 -4.00 4.63
CA VAL A 387 -6.09 -4.68 5.72
C VAL A 387 -5.97 -6.17 5.50
N GLU A 388 -4.96 -6.75 6.14
CA GLU A 388 -4.80 -8.18 6.13
C GLU A 388 -5.69 -8.86 7.19
N PHE A 389 -6.46 -9.85 6.74
CA PHE A 389 -7.28 -10.69 7.61
C PHE A 389 -6.57 -12.01 7.89
N ASN A 390 -6.29 -12.29 9.16
CA ASN A 390 -5.53 -13.47 9.60
C ASN A 390 -6.21 -14.28 10.72
N ARG A 391 -7.32 -13.81 11.32
CA ARG A 391 -8.00 -14.50 12.44
C ARG A 391 -9.19 -15.42 12.07
N GLY A 392 -9.62 -15.46 10.80
CA GLY A 392 -10.76 -16.26 10.35
C GLY A 392 -10.42 -17.73 10.06
N GLN A 393 -11.43 -18.61 10.12
CA GLN A 393 -11.29 -20.05 9.85
C GLN A 393 -11.05 -20.34 8.37
N ASN A 394 -11.69 -19.57 7.48
CA ASN A 394 -11.56 -19.73 6.04
C ASN A 394 -11.23 -18.41 5.36
N GLN A 395 -9.96 -18.22 5.01
CA GLN A 395 -9.45 -17.00 4.37
C GLN A 395 -9.97 -16.76 2.95
N GLN A 396 -10.64 -17.74 2.32
CA GLN A 396 -11.27 -17.48 1.02
C GLN A 396 -12.41 -16.46 1.10
N TYR A 397 -13.08 -16.33 2.26
CA TYR A 397 -14.16 -15.36 2.42
C TYR A 397 -13.70 -13.91 2.46
N VAL A 398 -12.40 -13.64 2.65
CA VAL A 398 -11.83 -12.29 2.54
C VAL A 398 -12.15 -11.66 1.18
N ARG A 399 -12.17 -12.47 0.11
CA ARG A 399 -12.53 -12.02 -1.25
C ARG A 399 -14.03 -11.91 -1.49
N CYS A 400 -14.86 -12.25 -0.50
CA CYS A 400 -16.32 -12.24 -0.59
C CYS A 400 -16.95 -11.04 0.13
N PHE A 401 -16.15 -10.05 0.53
CA PHE A 401 -16.67 -8.79 1.00
C PHE A 401 -15.73 -7.64 0.65
N ASP A 402 -16.31 -6.50 0.38
CA ASP A 402 -15.67 -5.20 0.23
C ASP A 402 -15.99 -4.39 1.49
N ILE A 403 -14.98 -3.76 2.10
CA ILE A 403 -15.18 -2.96 3.31
C ILE A 403 -14.38 -1.67 3.24
N ASN A 404 -15.02 -0.57 3.62
CA ASN A 404 -14.39 0.71 3.85
C ASN A 404 -14.73 1.20 5.26
N VAL A 405 -13.72 1.55 6.05
CA VAL A 405 -13.89 2.15 7.39
C VAL A 405 -13.42 3.59 7.34
N ASP A 406 -14.36 4.53 7.46
CA ASP A 406 -14.06 5.95 7.54
C ASP A 406 -13.80 6.38 8.97
N VAL A 407 -12.68 7.06 9.19
CA VAL A 407 -12.27 7.55 10.50
C VAL A 407 -11.89 9.02 10.49
N GLU A 408 -12.05 9.65 11.65
CA GLU A 408 -11.47 10.95 11.95
C GLU A 408 -9.98 10.79 12.26
N ALA A 409 -9.16 10.96 11.21
CA ALA A 409 -7.71 10.85 11.28
C ALA A 409 -7.02 11.91 10.41
N GLU A 410 -5.77 12.20 10.75
CA GLU A 410 -4.87 13.00 9.93
C GLU A 410 -4.05 12.10 9.00
N LEU A 411 -3.81 12.57 7.78
CA LEU A 411 -2.98 11.89 6.79
C LEU A 411 -1.55 12.44 6.79
N ASN A 412 -0.59 11.58 6.46
CA ASN A 412 0.82 11.92 6.31
C ASN A 412 1.07 12.83 5.08
N TYR A 413 2.33 13.18 4.84
CA TYR A 413 2.75 14.07 3.74
C TYR A 413 2.29 13.59 2.36
N GLY A 414 2.49 12.31 2.05
CA GLY A 414 2.04 11.70 0.80
C GLY A 414 0.52 11.48 0.73
N LYS A 415 -0.18 11.73 1.86
CA LYS A 415 -1.63 11.57 2.06
C LYS A 415 -2.16 10.18 1.72
N THR A 416 -1.29 9.19 1.81
CA THR A 416 -1.59 7.79 1.54
C THR A 416 -1.85 6.99 2.80
N GLN A 417 -1.43 7.51 3.95
CA GLN A 417 -1.45 6.79 5.22
C GLN A 417 -1.81 7.74 6.36
N PHE A 418 -2.45 7.20 7.39
CA PHE A 418 -2.65 7.87 8.67
C PHE A 418 -1.32 8.21 9.35
N THR A 419 -1.27 9.36 10.03
CA THR A 419 -0.14 9.72 10.91
C THR A 419 -0.12 8.90 12.19
N ASP A 420 -1.31 8.49 12.69
CA ASP A 420 -1.48 7.69 13.89
C ASP A 420 -1.44 6.18 13.59
N MET A 421 -0.25 5.59 13.65
CA MET A 421 -0.07 4.14 13.42
C MET A 421 -0.68 3.28 14.54
N HIS A 422 -0.90 3.81 15.74
CA HIS A 422 -1.62 3.08 16.78
C HIS A 422 -3.11 2.93 16.44
N LEU A 423 -3.72 3.95 15.84
CA LEU A 423 -5.07 3.86 15.30
C LEU A 423 -5.16 2.80 14.21
N VAL A 424 -4.18 2.74 13.29
CA VAL A 424 -4.11 1.69 12.24
C VAL A 424 -4.08 0.30 12.88
N GLY A 425 -3.24 0.09 13.89
CA GLY A 425 -3.17 -1.17 14.63
C GLY A 425 -4.49 -1.55 15.30
N LEU A 426 -5.18 -0.59 15.91
CA LEU A 426 -6.51 -0.80 16.52
C LEU A 426 -7.58 -1.16 15.48
N LEU A 427 -7.60 -0.46 14.35
CA LEU A 427 -8.51 -0.75 13.23
C LEU A 427 -8.30 -2.15 12.67
N ARG A 428 -7.04 -2.53 12.41
CA ARG A 428 -6.69 -3.88 11.93
C ARG A 428 -7.12 -4.96 12.91
N ARG A 429 -6.91 -4.74 14.22
CA ARG A 429 -7.36 -5.68 15.27
C ARG A 429 -8.88 -5.80 15.29
N PHE A 430 -9.59 -4.67 15.28
CA PHE A 430 -11.06 -4.63 15.24
C PHE A 430 -11.61 -5.37 14.02
N LEU A 431 -11.08 -5.11 12.82
CA LEU A 431 -11.54 -5.78 11.60
C LEU A 431 -11.22 -7.28 11.58
N ASN A 432 -10.08 -7.69 12.14
CA ASN A 432 -9.75 -9.10 12.28
C ASN A 432 -10.71 -9.83 13.23
N ASP A 433 -11.06 -9.21 14.35
CA ASP A 433 -12.05 -9.76 15.27
C ASP A 433 -13.44 -9.79 14.63
N ALA A 434 -13.81 -8.73 13.92
CA ALA A 434 -15.08 -8.66 13.20
C ALA A 434 -15.18 -9.74 12.12
N TYR A 435 -14.09 -9.97 11.40
CA TYR A 435 -14.00 -11.02 10.42
C TYR A 435 -14.13 -12.42 11.01
N ALA A 436 -13.35 -12.71 12.05
CA ALA A 436 -13.38 -14.00 12.74
C ALA A 436 -14.74 -14.28 13.39
N THR A 437 -15.43 -13.24 13.88
CA THR A 437 -16.63 -13.40 14.70
C THR A 437 -17.92 -13.35 13.90
N THR A 438 -18.02 -12.44 12.92
CA THR A 438 -19.29 -12.12 12.23
C THR A 438 -19.15 -12.19 10.72
N ILE A 439 -18.20 -11.45 10.11
CA ILE A 439 -18.18 -11.24 8.65
C ILE A 439 -17.92 -12.56 7.89
N GLN A 440 -17.03 -13.43 8.37
CA GLN A 440 -16.80 -14.71 7.67
C GLN A 440 -18.06 -15.60 7.62
N TYR A 441 -18.87 -15.58 8.69
CA TYR A 441 -20.09 -16.38 8.78
C TYR A 441 -21.20 -15.75 7.94
N ALA A 442 -21.30 -14.43 7.96
CA ALA A 442 -22.20 -13.69 7.07
C ALA A 442 -21.88 -13.97 5.60
N ALA A 443 -20.61 -13.90 5.22
CA ALA A 443 -20.15 -14.27 3.88
C ALA A 443 -20.52 -15.72 3.55
N ALA A 444 -20.21 -16.67 4.43
CA ALA A 444 -20.55 -18.08 4.24
C ALA A 444 -22.05 -18.33 4.06
N ASN A 445 -22.90 -17.62 4.81
CA ASN A 445 -24.36 -17.73 4.69
C ASN A 445 -24.85 -17.15 3.36
N PHE A 446 -24.30 -16.00 2.95
CA PHE A 446 -24.73 -15.27 1.77
C PHE A 446 -24.25 -15.90 0.45
N VAL A 447 -22.94 -16.19 0.35
CA VAL A 447 -22.31 -16.73 -0.86
C VAL A 447 -22.34 -18.26 -0.91
N GLY A 448 -22.65 -18.90 0.21
CA GLY A 448 -22.57 -20.35 0.38
C GLY A 448 -21.20 -20.81 0.85
N LYS A 449 -21.10 -22.10 1.21
CA LYS A 449 -19.86 -22.69 1.72
C LYS A 449 -18.79 -22.73 0.63
N LEU A 450 -17.72 -21.95 0.82
CA LEU A 450 -16.48 -22.11 0.11
C LEU A 450 -15.65 -23.22 0.76
N ARG A 451 -15.00 -24.06 -0.05
CA ARG A 451 -14.04 -25.04 0.46
C ARG A 451 -12.90 -24.27 1.09
N SER A 452 -12.66 -24.42 2.39
CA SER A 452 -11.44 -23.85 2.97
C SER A 452 -10.24 -24.47 2.25
N VAL A 453 -9.30 -23.63 1.79
CA VAL A 453 -7.97 -24.13 1.38
C VAL A 453 -7.32 -24.90 2.53
N SER A 454 -7.77 -24.60 3.76
CA SER A 454 -7.45 -25.24 5.03
C SER A 454 -8.51 -26.23 5.51
N GLU A 455 -9.35 -26.84 4.65
CA GLU A 455 -9.66 -28.24 4.98
C GLU A 455 -8.28 -28.89 4.90
N PRO A 456 -7.71 -29.37 6.02
CA PRO A 456 -6.58 -30.23 5.86
C PRO A 456 -7.15 -31.34 4.98
N THR A 457 -6.70 -31.44 3.72
CA THR A 457 -6.30 -32.77 3.28
C THR A 457 -5.59 -33.32 4.49
N GLU A 458 -6.15 -34.37 5.10
CA GLU A 458 -5.46 -35.15 6.11
C GLU A 458 -4.09 -35.44 5.50
N ASP A 459 -3.15 -34.54 5.75
CA ASP A 459 -1.79 -34.68 5.32
C ASP A 459 -1.27 -35.56 6.42
N ALA A 460 -1.66 -36.83 6.29
CA ALA A 460 -1.39 -37.86 7.25
C ALA A 460 0.07 -37.64 7.61
N PHE A 461 0.38 -37.39 8.88
CA PHE A 461 1.73 -37.00 9.29
C PHE A 461 2.81 -37.94 8.69
N LEU A 462 2.41 -39.17 8.37
CA LEU A 462 3.13 -40.20 7.64
C LEU A 462 3.45 -39.92 6.16
N THR A 463 2.64 -39.16 5.41
CA THR A 463 2.85 -38.79 3.99
C THR A 463 3.88 -37.68 3.80
N ARG A 464 4.28 -36.99 4.87
CA ARG A 464 5.36 -35.99 4.81
C ARG A 464 6.65 -36.64 4.29
N PRO A 465 7.44 -35.97 3.45
CA PRO A 465 8.75 -36.50 3.05
C PRO A 465 9.64 -36.73 4.27
N ASP A 466 10.39 -37.81 4.23
CA ASP A 466 11.34 -38.12 5.28
C ASP A 466 12.55 -37.17 5.23
N LEU A 467 13.04 -36.83 6.42
CA LEU A 467 14.32 -36.20 6.62
C LEU A 467 15.42 -37.28 6.56
N VAL A 468 16.65 -36.88 6.25
CA VAL A 468 17.79 -37.79 6.08
C VAL A 468 17.95 -38.75 7.27
N SER A 469 18.35 -39.99 6.98
CA SER A 469 18.56 -41.03 8.00
C SER A 469 19.63 -40.61 9.01
N GLY A 470 19.34 -40.80 10.30
CA GLY A 470 20.27 -40.54 11.38
C GLY A 470 19.72 -39.60 12.45
N LEU A 471 18.78 -38.71 12.10
CA LEU A 471 18.11 -37.78 13.02
C LEU A 471 16.89 -38.43 13.73
N THR A 472 16.51 -37.89 14.88
CA THR A 472 15.35 -38.26 15.70
C THR A 472 14.10 -37.70 15.06
N GLN A 473 14.18 -36.45 14.61
CA GLN A 473 13.17 -35.88 13.71
C GLN A 473 13.22 -36.60 12.37
N LYS A 474 12.14 -37.30 12.02
CA LYS A 474 12.06 -38.13 10.80
C LYS A 474 11.45 -37.43 9.61
N LYS A 475 10.73 -36.32 9.80
CA LYS A 475 10.01 -35.63 8.73
C LYS A 475 10.60 -34.24 8.49
N ILE A 476 10.54 -33.79 7.23
CA ILE A 476 10.93 -32.43 6.86
C ILE A 476 10.13 -31.40 7.69
N PRO A 477 10.78 -30.35 8.23
CA PRO A 477 10.10 -29.27 8.96
C PRO A 477 8.95 -28.62 8.17
N ARG A 478 7.88 -28.24 8.87
CA ARG A 478 6.74 -27.49 8.28
C ARG A 478 6.37 -26.22 9.01
N ASP A 479 6.90 -26.01 10.20
CA ASP A 479 6.71 -24.81 10.98
C ASP A 479 8.02 -24.47 11.71
N GLU A 480 8.02 -23.32 12.40
CA GLU A 480 9.19 -22.80 13.10
C GLU A 480 9.57 -23.70 14.30
N ASN A 481 8.61 -24.39 14.92
CA ASN A 481 8.88 -25.30 16.04
C ASN A 481 9.66 -26.54 15.58
N ASP A 482 9.33 -27.08 14.41
CA ASP A 482 10.10 -28.17 13.78
C ASP A 482 11.55 -27.73 13.49
N VAL A 483 11.77 -26.47 13.10
CA VAL A 483 13.12 -25.92 12.84
C VAL A 483 13.91 -25.75 14.13
N ILE A 484 13.26 -25.27 15.19
CA ILE A 484 13.84 -25.17 16.53
C ILE A 484 14.26 -26.56 17.02
N ALA A 485 13.35 -27.54 16.98
CA ALA A 485 13.62 -28.91 17.42
C ALA A 485 14.81 -29.52 16.66
N LEU A 486 14.84 -29.35 15.34
CA LEU A 486 15.92 -29.81 14.49
C LEU A 486 17.26 -29.14 14.81
N THR A 487 17.25 -27.83 15.08
CA THR A 487 18.46 -27.08 15.46
C THR A 487 19.05 -27.63 16.77
N PHE A 488 18.22 -27.83 17.78
CA PHE A 488 18.69 -28.34 19.08
C PHE A 488 19.08 -29.82 19.03
N GLU A 489 18.48 -30.62 18.15
CA GLU A 489 18.97 -31.97 17.89
C GLU A 489 20.40 -31.94 17.30
N LEU A 490 20.63 -31.11 16.28
CA LEU A 490 21.97 -30.96 15.69
C LEU A 490 22.98 -30.38 16.69
N ALA A 491 22.55 -29.46 17.55
CA ALA A 491 23.38 -28.92 18.62
C ALA A 491 23.76 -30.00 19.64
N GLY A 492 22.81 -30.85 20.06
CA GLY A 492 23.04 -31.99 20.95
C GLY A 492 23.98 -33.04 20.38
N ARG A 493 24.11 -33.09 19.04
CA ARG A 493 25.08 -33.93 18.32
C ARG A 493 26.44 -33.29 18.10
N GLY A 494 26.64 -32.06 18.58
CA GLY A 494 27.91 -31.36 18.45
C GLY A 494 28.14 -30.71 17.08
N HIS A 495 27.09 -30.39 16.32
CA HIS A 495 27.23 -29.61 15.07
C HIS A 495 27.12 -28.09 15.27
N PHE A 496 26.91 -27.64 16.51
CA PHE A 496 26.87 -26.22 16.90
C PHE A 496 27.82 -25.96 18.07
N GLN A 497 29.07 -26.42 17.99
CA GLN A 497 30.05 -26.32 19.09
C GLN A 497 30.39 -24.88 19.45
N ASP A 498 30.28 -23.98 18.48
CA ASP A 498 30.51 -22.54 18.62
C ASP A 498 29.32 -21.75 19.16
N TYR A 499 28.23 -22.43 19.55
CA TYR A 499 27.01 -21.80 20.03
C TYR A 499 26.77 -22.16 21.50
N ARG A 500 26.38 -21.16 22.30
CA ARG A 500 25.90 -21.33 23.68
C ARG A 500 24.54 -20.65 23.81
N TRP A 501 23.50 -21.45 23.94
CA TRP A 501 22.11 -21.00 24.00
C TRP A 501 21.74 -20.60 25.44
N TYR A 502 21.18 -19.42 25.62
CA TYR A 502 20.79 -18.90 26.95
C TYR A 502 19.29 -18.95 27.21
N GLY A 503 18.48 -18.85 26.15
CA GLY A 503 17.04 -18.90 26.30
C GLY A 503 16.31 -18.97 24.98
N LEU A 504 15.14 -19.61 25.04
CA LEU A 504 14.08 -19.52 24.04
C LEU A 504 12.93 -18.73 24.64
N SER A 505 12.25 -17.92 23.83
CA SER A 505 11.12 -17.13 24.25
C SER A 505 9.97 -17.23 23.26
N SER A 506 8.77 -17.47 23.78
CA SER A 506 7.51 -17.38 23.04
C SER A 506 6.77 -16.07 23.28
N LYS A 507 7.32 -15.22 24.16
CA LYS A 507 6.70 -13.94 24.58
C LYS A 507 7.45 -12.73 24.09
N ASP A 508 8.76 -12.86 23.88
CA ASP A 508 9.59 -11.78 23.37
C ASP A 508 9.42 -11.66 21.86
N THR A 509 9.81 -10.52 21.31
CA THR A 509 9.78 -10.25 19.86
C THR A 509 10.61 -11.24 19.05
N TYR A 510 11.64 -11.85 19.66
CA TYR A 510 12.59 -12.75 19.01
C TYR A 510 12.68 -14.07 19.77
N ASP A 511 12.93 -15.14 19.02
CA ASP A 511 12.78 -16.50 19.53
C ASP A 511 13.87 -16.91 20.50
N ALA A 512 15.10 -16.40 20.34
CA ALA A 512 16.24 -16.88 21.10
C ALA A 512 17.35 -15.87 21.36
N ARG A 513 18.15 -16.20 22.39
CA ARG A 513 19.41 -15.53 22.75
C ARG A 513 20.54 -16.54 22.83
N ALA A 514 21.66 -16.26 22.16
CA ALA A 514 22.84 -17.12 22.18
C ALA A 514 24.15 -16.32 22.18
N VAL A 515 25.22 -16.89 22.74
CA VAL A 515 26.60 -16.46 22.45
C VAL A 515 27.12 -17.33 21.32
N ILE A 516 27.67 -16.69 20.29
CA ILE A 516 28.14 -17.37 19.08
C ILE A 516 29.60 -16.97 18.82
N ARG A 517 30.51 -17.94 18.86
CA ARG A 517 31.93 -17.74 18.57
C ARG A 517 32.15 -17.69 17.06
N ARG A 518 32.79 -16.63 16.57
CA ARG A 518 33.23 -16.52 15.18
C ARG A 518 34.67 -17.01 15.05
N SER A 519 35.11 -17.20 13.81
CA SER A 519 36.48 -17.67 13.51
C SER A 519 37.60 -16.79 14.07
N SER A 520 37.37 -15.48 14.17
CA SER A 520 38.33 -14.52 14.74
C SER A 520 38.23 -14.34 16.25
N ASP A 521 37.20 -14.91 16.89
CA ASP A 521 36.98 -14.76 18.32
C ASP A 521 37.83 -15.76 19.11
N SER A 522 38.27 -15.36 20.31
CA SER A 522 38.95 -16.26 21.25
C SER A 522 38.01 -17.37 21.73
N GLU A 523 38.55 -18.56 22.05
CA GLU A 523 37.78 -19.65 22.66
C GLU A 523 37.08 -19.22 23.97
N SER A 524 37.69 -18.27 24.68
CA SER A 524 37.16 -17.70 25.92
C SER A 524 35.84 -16.94 25.76
N VAL A 525 35.37 -16.69 24.52
CA VAL A 525 34.06 -16.08 24.24
C VAL A 525 32.92 -17.00 24.64
N LEU A 526 33.11 -18.33 24.57
CA LEU A 526 32.13 -19.32 25.01
C LEU A 526 32.21 -19.52 26.53
N THR A 527 31.90 -18.47 27.28
CA THR A 527 31.79 -18.49 28.75
C THR A 527 30.37 -18.85 29.19
N ASP A 528 30.23 -19.55 30.31
CA ASP A 528 28.92 -19.87 30.88
C ASP A 528 28.20 -18.64 31.48
N ALA A 529 28.93 -17.55 31.76
CA ALA A 529 28.40 -16.30 32.32
C ALA A 529 28.76 -15.08 31.44
N PRO A 530 28.12 -14.90 30.28
CA PRO A 530 28.42 -13.83 29.36
C PRO A 530 27.83 -12.51 29.86
N HIS A 531 28.48 -11.41 29.48
CA HIS A 531 27.89 -10.09 29.60
C HIS A 531 26.78 -9.92 28.55
N GLU A 532 25.77 -9.10 28.86
CA GLU A 532 24.59 -8.92 28.01
C GLU A 532 24.94 -8.51 26.55
N GLY A 533 25.96 -7.69 26.35
CA GLY A 533 26.44 -7.29 25.02
C GLY A 533 27.07 -8.41 24.18
N ALA A 534 27.37 -9.57 24.78
CA ALA A 534 27.84 -10.76 24.06
C ALA A 534 26.67 -11.62 23.55
N LEU A 535 25.45 -11.40 24.03
CA LEU A 535 24.27 -12.10 23.55
C LEU A 535 23.90 -11.62 22.14
N ARG A 536 23.58 -12.59 21.29
CA ARG A 536 23.09 -12.40 19.94
C ARG A 536 21.65 -12.82 19.87
N VAL A 537 20.89 -12.08 19.07
CA VAL A 537 19.48 -12.31 18.82
C VAL A 537 19.33 -13.29 17.67
N VAL A 538 18.66 -14.40 17.95
CA VAL A 538 18.44 -15.46 16.97
C VAL A 538 16.96 -15.63 16.72
N GLU A 539 16.60 -15.77 15.45
CA GLU A 539 15.25 -16.01 14.95
C GLU A 539 15.20 -17.32 14.17
N PHE A 540 14.12 -18.08 14.33
CA PHE A 540 13.90 -19.31 13.59
C PHE A 540 12.81 -19.13 12.54
N LYS A 541 13.09 -19.53 11.31
CA LYS A 541 12.10 -19.51 10.22
C LYS A 541 12.04 -20.85 9.50
N LEU A 542 10.87 -21.23 9.02
CA LEU A 542 10.81 -22.31 8.03
C LEU A 542 11.55 -21.90 6.74
N ARG A 543 11.28 -20.67 6.29
CA ARG A 543 11.85 -20.08 5.07
C ARG A 543 12.50 -18.74 5.41
N ALA A 544 13.78 -18.57 5.10
CA ALA A 544 14.50 -17.33 5.41
C ALA A 544 13.78 -16.08 4.87
N GLY A 545 13.30 -16.13 3.62
CA GLY A 545 12.64 -14.98 2.98
C GLY A 545 11.34 -14.51 3.65
N SER A 546 10.71 -15.31 4.53
CA SER A 546 9.46 -14.89 5.16
C SER A 546 9.64 -13.75 6.16
N ILE A 547 10.84 -13.60 6.75
CA ILE A 547 11.15 -12.54 7.72
C ILE A 547 11.09 -11.14 7.12
N ALA A 548 11.29 -10.99 5.80
CA ALA A 548 11.24 -9.70 5.13
C ALA A 548 9.85 -9.04 5.24
N ARG A 549 8.78 -9.85 5.35
CA ARG A 549 7.43 -9.34 5.62
C ARG A 549 7.31 -8.81 7.05
N ASP A 550 7.91 -9.51 8.01
CA ASP A 550 7.91 -9.10 9.42
C ASP A 550 8.67 -7.76 9.59
N PHE A 551 9.76 -7.57 8.83
CA PHE A 551 10.47 -6.28 8.78
C PHE A 551 9.64 -5.16 8.14
N ASN A 552 9.00 -5.42 7.00
CA ASN A 552 8.13 -4.46 6.32
C ASN A 552 6.94 -3.99 7.17
N ARG A 553 6.46 -4.86 8.07
CA ARG A 553 5.37 -4.54 9.00
C ARG A 553 5.84 -3.85 10.28
N GLU A 554 7.14 -3.62 10.42
CA GLU A 554 7.80 -3.14 11.64
C GLU A 554 7.52 -4.02 12.87
N GLU A 555 7.16 -5.30 12.65
CA GLU A 555 6.99 -6.28 13.73
C GLU A 555 8.36 -6.70 14.28
N LYS A 556 9.38 -6.71 13.41
CA LYS A 556 10.78 -7.00 13.75
C LYS A 556 11.71 -5.94 13.16
N ASP A 557 12.82 -5.69 13.84
CA ASP A 557 13.82 -4.71 13.42
C ASP A 557 15.09 -5.44 12.97
N PRO A 558 15.49 -5.34 11.69
CA PRO A 558 16.69 -6.01 11.18
C PRO A 558 17.96 -5.57 11.93
N ARG A 559 18.00 -4.36 12.51
CA ARG A 559 19.14 -3.87 13.30
C ARG A 559 19.31 -4.58 14.64
N ARG A 560 18.27 -5.25 15.11
CA ARG A 560 18.25 -6.00 16.38
C ARG A 560 18.38 -7.50 16.18
N LEU A 561 18.49 -7.97 14.94
CA LEU A 561 18.56 -9.39 14.60
C LEU A 561 19.98 -9.72 14.12
N ASP A 562 20.65 -10.64 14.80
CA ASP A 562 22.03 -11.01 14.46
C ASP A 562 22.06 -12.21 13.51
N LEU A 563 21.21 -13.21 13.76
CA LEU A 563 21.20 -14.47 13.02
C LEU A 563 19.78 -14.98 12.80
N ILE A 564 19.52 -15.45 11.58
CA ILE A 564 18.35 -16.25 11.24
C ILE A 564 18.81 -17.69 11.00
N ILE A 565 18.19 -18.63 11.70
CA ILE A 565 18.32 -20.06 11.42
C ILE A 565 17.06 -20.48 10.68
N ALA A 566 17.21 -20.86 9.42
CA ALA A 566 16.09 -21.29 8.60
C ALA A 566 16.27 -22.71 8.06
N TYR A 567 15.18 -23.44 7.82
CA TYR A 567 15.30 -24.74 7.15
C TYR A 567 15.77 -24.57 5.71
N GLU A 568 15.12 -23.69 4.96
CA GLU A 568 15.46 -23.38 3.57
C GLU A 568 15.36 -21.88 3.29
N LEU A 569 15.86 -21.45 2.12
CA LEU A 569 15.77 -20.06 1.70
C LEU A 569 14.31 -19.64 1.47
N GLY A 570 13.58 -20.53 0.76
CA GLY A 570 12.23 -20.31 0.26
C GLY A 570 12.20 -19.39 -0.96
N GLU A 571 11.22 -19.62 -1.85
CA GLU A 571 10.85 -18.62 -2.85
C GLU A 571 9.78 -17.71 -2.24
N SER A 572 10.10 -16.44 -2.11
CA SER A 572 9.13 -15.40 -1.83
C SER A 572 9.56 -14.22 -2.67
N ALA A 573 8.63 -13.62 -3.43
CA ALA A 573 8.81 -12.26 -3.90
C ALA A 573 9.09 -11.41 -2.65
N LEU A 574 10.37 -11.13 -2.41
CA LEU A 574 10.76 -10.20 -1.38
C LEU A 574 10.21 -8.83 -1.82
N PRO A 575 9.76 -8.01 -0.88
CA PRO A 575 9.57 -6.60 -1.16
C PRO A 575 10.85 -6.01 -1.78
N ASP A 576 10.72 -5.04 -2.70
CA ASP A 576 11.86 -4.47 -3.44
C ASP A 576 12.99 -3.94 -2.54
N GLN A 577 12.69 -3.63 -1.28
CA GLN A 577 13.65 -3.20 -0.25
C GLN A 577 14.62 -4.30 0.21
N TYR A 578 14.22 -5.57 0.20
CA TYR A 578 15.01 -6.66 0.77
C TYR A 578 15.54 -7.60 -0.29
N GLN A 579 16.80 -8.00 -0.14
CA GLN A 579 17.46 -8.94 -1.04
C GLN A 579 18.10 -10.06 -0.24
N ILE A 580 18.01 -11.29 -0.73
CA ILE A 580 18.79 -12.40 -0.21
C ILE A 580 20.05 -12.51 -1.05
N LEU A 581 21.21 -12.34 -0.42
CA LEU A 581 22.51 -12.44 -1.07
C LEU A 581 23.21 -13.69 -0.55
N SER A 582 23.96 -14.36 -1.43
CA SER A 582 24.96 -15.34 -0.98
C SER A 582 26.05 -14.61 -0.19
N LEU A 583 26.67 -15.30 0.76
CA LEU A 583 27.72 -14.70 1.59
C LEU A 583 28.87 -14.11 0.77
N GLU A 584 29.21 -14.72 -0.36
CA GLU A 584 30.25 -14.25 -1.30
C GLU A 584 29.95 -12.87 -1.90
N ASN A 585 28.67 -12.51 -2.01
CA ASN A 585 28.21 -11.23 -2.56
C ASN A 585 27.88 -10.21 -1.47
N SER A 586 28.24 -10.49 -0.21
CA SER A 586 27.86 -9.71 0.97
C SER A 586 29.04 -8.94 1.55
N THR A 587 28.78 -7.78 2.15
CA THR A 587 29.80 -6.98 2.84
C THR A 587 30.32 -7.71 4.09
N VAL A 588 29.46 -8.45 4.79
CA VAL A 588 29.84 -9.31 5.90
C VAL A 588 30.74 -10.47 5.44
N GLY A 589 30.48 -11.06 4.27
CA GLY A 589 31.32 -12.12 3.71
C GLY A 589 32.75 -11.68 3.37
N ASN A 590 32.94 -10.41 3.02
CA ASN A 590 34.27 -9.81 2.81
C ASN A 590 35.08 -9.66 4.12
N ASN A 591 34.48 -9.91 5.28
CA ASN A 591 35.15 -9.92 6.58
C ASN A 591 34.90 -11.24 7.31
N PRO A 592 35.70 -12.29 7.06
CA PRO A 592 35.50 -13.63 7.63
C PRO A 592 35.42 -13.68 9.16
N GLY A 593 36.03 -12.71 9.86
CA GLY A 593 35.95 -12.61 11.33
C GLY A 593 34.58 -12.15 11.86
N ARG A 594 33.71 -11.64 10.99
CA ARG A 594 32.34 -11.23 11.34
C ARG A 594 31.28 -12.28 11.04
N VAL A 595 31.64 -13.33 10.29
CA VAL A 595 30.72 -14.37 9.86
C VAL A 595 30.49 -15.39 10.98
N PHE A 596 29.24 -15.69 11.30
CA PHE A 596 28.90 -16.77 12.24
C PHE A 596 29.11 -18.15 11.59
N PRO A 597 29.45 -19.18 12.38
CA PRO A 597 29.71 -20.51 11.84
C PRO A 597 28.50 -21.07 11.08
N HIS A 598 28.75 -21.68 9.92
CA HIS A 598 27.75 -22.28 9.02
C HIS A 598 26.79 -21.31 8.31
N VAL A 599 26.97 -19.99 8.45
CA VAL A 599 26.23 -19.00 7.65
C VAL A 599 26.61 -19.13 6.17
N THR A 600 25.60 -19.07 5.31
CA THR A 600 25.78 -19.19 3.84
C THR A 600 25.18 -18.02 3.06
N HIS A 601 24.25 -17.28 3.67
CA HIS A 601 23.51 -16.19 3.04
C HIS A 601 23.35 -15.01 4.01
N VAL A 602 22.94 -13.87 3.48
CA VAL A 602 22.45 -12.73 4.26
C VAL A 602 21.13 -12.21 3.70
N ILE A 603 20.33 -11.57 4.54
CA ILE A 603 19.24 -10.69 4.09
C ILE A 603 19.75 -9.27 4.19
N TYR A 604 19.84 -8.61 3.04
CA TYR A 604 20.28 -7.24 2.87
C TYR A 604 19.07 -6.31 2.80
N ASP A 605 19.05 -5.29 3.65
CA ASP A 605 18.12 -4.17 3.60
C ASP A 605 18.74 -3.02 2.79
N ALA A 606 18.23 -2.80 1.58
CA ALA A 606 18.76 -1.79 0.67
C ALA A 606 18.59 -0.35 1.20
N LEU A 607 17.66 -0.13 2.14
CA LEU A 607 17.40 1.20 2.70
C LEU A 607 18.37 1.53 3.84
N SER A 608 18.58 0.59 4.77
CA SER A 608 19.43 0.81 5.94
C SER A 608 20.88 0.36 5.76
N GLY A 609 21.16 -0.44 4.73
CA GLY A 609 22.46 -1.07 4.50
C GLY A 609 22.77 -2.21 5.47
N VAL A 610 21.81 -2.66 6.27
CA VAL A 610 21.98 -3.74 7.26
C VAL A 610 21.98 -5.10 6.58
N GLU A 611 22.90 -5.97 6.99
CA GLU A 611 22.94 -7.38 6.59
C GLU A 611 22.68 -8.28 7.80
N VAL A 612 21.59 -9.06 7.75
CA VAL A 612 21.30 -10.09 8.75
C VAL A 612 21.78 -11.44 8.25
N GLN A 613 22.61 -12.15 9.03
CA GLN A 613 23.18 -13.42 8.62
C GLN A 613 22.15 -14.56 8.64
N VAL A 614 22.25 -15.48 7.68
CA VAL A 614 21.32 -16.61 7.51
C VAL A 614 22.08 -17.94 7.45
N LEU A 615 21.74 -18.83 8.37
CA LEU A 615 22.16 -20.23 8.40
C LEU A 615 21.01 -21.11 7.90
N LEU A 616 21.30 -21.95 6.90
CA LEU A 616 20.32 -22.85 6.31
C LEU A 616 20.55 -24.29 6.77
N LEU A 617 19.58 -24.88 7.47
CA LEU A 617 19.69 -26.24 8.00
C LEU A 617 19.64 -27.30 6.91
N ARG A 618 18.84 -27.12 5.85
CA ARG A 618 18.72 -28.10 4.75
C ARG A 618 20.07 -28.42 4.09
N PRO A 619 20.87 -27.45 3.60
CA PRO A 619 22.19 -27.74 3.05
C PRO A 619 23.19 -28.22 4.11
N MET A 620 23.09 -27.74 5.35
CA MET A 620 23.94 -28.21 6.46
C MET A 620 23.72 -29.70 6.75
N ILE A 621 22.46 -30.14 6.86
CA ILE A 621 22.09 -31.55 7.07
C ILE A 621 22.53 -32.40 5.89
N ALA A 622 22.33 -31.92 4.66
CA ALA A 622 22.78 -32.64 3.47
C ALA A 622 24.29 -32.87 3.46
N SER A 623 25.08 -31.91 3.97
CA SER A 623 26.54 -32.02 4.12
C SER A 623 26.95 -33.00 5.24
N ILE A 624 26.33 -32.87 6.42
CA ILE A 624 26.65 -33.72 7.58
C ILE A 624 26.35 -35.20 7.33
N PHE A 625 25.23 -35.47 6.67
CA PHE A 625 24.73 -36.84 6.44
C PHE A 625 24.88 -37.27 4.98
N ALA A 626 25.76 -36.62 4.21
CA ALA A 626 26.12 -37.08 2.89
C ALA A 626 26.69 -38.50 2.99
N PRO A 627 26.30 -39.44 2.09
CA PRO A 627 26.96 -40.73 2.02
C PRO A 627 28.46 -40.50 1.74
N PRO A 628 29.37 -41.30 2.34
CA PRO A 628 30.79 -41.17 2.05
C PRO A 628 31.02 -41.31 0.55
N GLU A 629 31.91 -40.48 -0.02
CA GLU A 629 32.22 -40.52 -1.44
C GLU A 629 32.65 -41.95 -1.84
N PRO A 630 32.03 -42.56 -2.87
CA PRO A 630 32.37 -43.90 -3.29
C PRO A 630 33.81 -43.92 -3.84
N GLY A 631 34.77 -44.38 -3.03
CA GLY A 631 36.14 -44.64 -3.49
C GLY A 631 37.27 -44.24 -2.54
N VAL A 632 37.00 -43.56 -1.42
CA VAL A 632 38.05 -43.27 -0.43
C VAL A 632 37.99 -44.33 0.68
N LEU A 633 38.81 -45.38 0.52
CA LEU A 633 39.07 -46.33 1.61
C LEU A 633 39.68 -45.56 2.79
N PRO A 634 39.27 -45.83 4.05
CA PRO A 634 39.93 -45.26 5.22
C PRO A 634 41.42 -45.56 5.19
N ALA A 635 42.27 -44.57 5.47
CA ALA A 635 43.72 -44.71 5.53
C ALA A 635 44.23 -45.71 6.59
N GLU A 636 43.33 -46.28 7.39
CA GLU A 636 43.65 -47.21 8.50
C GLU A 636 43.56 -48.70 8.11
N VAL A 637 43.46 -49.04 6.83
CA VAL A 637 43.49 -50.46 6.36
C VAL A 637 44.63 -50.71 5.36
N GLN A 638 45.81 -50.11 5.59
CA GLN A 638 47.00 -50.33 4.74
C GLN A 638 48.23 -50.91 5.47
N ASP A 639 48.13 -51.31 6.73
CA ASP A 639 49.18 -52.10 7.40
C ASP A 639 48.57 -53.33 8.10
N GLU A 640 48.25 -54.37 7.32
CA GLU A 640 48.33 -55.79 7.71
C GLU A 640 48.83 -56.65 6.55
#